data_AF-A0A933ZJG0-F1
#
_entry.id   AF-A0A933ZJG0-F1
#
_cell.length_a   1.000
_cell.length_b   1.000
_cell.length_c   1.000
_cell.angle_alpha   90.00
_cell.angle_beta   90.00
_cell.angle_gamma   90.00
#
_symmetry.space_group_name_H-M   'P 1'
#
loop_
_entity.id
_entity.type
_entity.pdbx_description
1 polymer ?
#
loop_
_entity_poly.entity_id
_entity_poly.type
_entity_poly.pdbx_seq_one_letter_code
_entity_poly.pdbx_strand_id
1 'polypeptide(L)'
;MGKKSDPDTVLQGWLERDLTAEADVDRLPPAFEVEDVLRTMTDVLNSGRHPILAGESGVGKTSVVYELARRMHQGIGPEPLRGKRILQFSLRNRMSSLLKPEHMRPEMQSLVNALLSRDDVVPFFRDIHLAYEFDLEPQLQLLAIRSRNPILAEADARQLESMMEGSPELEQSYVPIGMEEPDLPTARRILEQWAEHQKSRGRQYAPEALEEALQLTYRFLARSRLPRKAIDFIATVGTMVEQGRSVAASDVIDRFHQTYRVPRMLIDPAAPFDIDATEKLFGSKVLGQPEAVRAVVRMIGMIKAGLSDARRPFGSFLFVGPTGVGKTHIAQLLADFLFGSRDRMIRLNMADYPSENDPAVLFGDPNAYAPRQRRGVLTARVSGHPFAVLLLDEFEKAHPKVHDRFLQLIDEGSFINGAGETISCRSLIIIATSNAGAEVYRGTSIGFSQQPDLEQMDQELDRKLYEHFRIEFLNRFDQVVHFHPLGRQEIRTIASREIEALRNRNGLKARGISLEVDDAILDWLAVHGYDPHFGARFLRRTIERNVTTSLAEAMVRETVEKGSTLALGVRANRVDARAIEPAAHVPKTETVRRRFGASEKVSSLDRKQLDAHAGELVRRAAPLIARLEEARTQASDLLAVMNQQGFWDQPASAQQILDQYRELDLTLAAWSRLAEPLLELPEQIEQLRQRPAHLPVLARAVERADESLAQWEERLAQEGVAAVWILLRNADPLEPAADWLEELVAMYQAWGRRLRLACSLVAYGTTDDTLSRAALEVEGPGAGFYLSMEQGIHRLHKGERHLRVRVDVITRGDKQSASRRRTTPVKHRIGLLGLPISCSGRIEREERAPALEFFATDRDALELLLSDLDRELDCLGEASATVRSYGQAGVGGRDPRTGATVARYKDVLKGRLDPFLDGWHALKRGEDTIE
;
A
#
# COMPACT_ATOMS: atom_id res chain seq x y z
N MET A 1 7.37 -19.26 70.47
CA MET A 1 7.78 -17.83 70.43
C MET A 1 8.66 -17.63 69.21
N GLY A 2 8.07 -17.22 68.08
CA GLY A 2 8.83 -16.91 66.87
C GLY A 2 9.61 -15.61 67.06
N LYS A 3 10.88 -15.57 66.63
CA LYS A 3 11.68 -14.33 66.59
C LYS A 3 10.85 -13.27 65.86
N LYS A 4 10.49 -12.17 66.53
CA LYS A 4 9.96 -10.98 65.85
C LYS A 4 11.01 -10.60 64.80
N SER A 5 10.63 -10.67 63.53
CA SER A 5 11.47 -10.16 62.46
C SER A 5 11.70 -8.67 62.70
N ASP A 6 12.95 -8.25 62.52
CA ASP A 6 13.34 -6.86 62.59
C ASP A 6 12.54 -6.04 61.55
N PRO A 7 11.86 -4.93 61.93
CA PRO A 7 11.05 -4.13 61.01
C PRO A 7 11.78 -3.72 59.73
N ASP A 8 13.07 -3.36 59.82
CA ASP A 8 13.85 -2.95 58.65
C ASP A 8 14.05 -4.12 57.67
N THR A 9 14.25 -5.33 58.18
CA THR A 9 14.35 -6.54 57.37
C THR A 9 13.04 -6.84 56.64
N VAL A 10 11.88 -6.63 57.30
CA VAL A 10 10.56 -6.82 56.68
C VAL A 10 10.34 -5.78 55.58
N LEU A 11 10.61 -4.50 55.85
CA LEU A 11 10.45 -3.43 54.87
C LEU A 11 11.34 -3.67 53.64
N GLN A 12 12.62 -4.01 53.83
CA GLN A 12 13.55 -4.35 52.75
C GLN A 12 13.06 -5.53 51.89
N GLY A 13 12.44 -6.53 52.50
CA GLY A 13 11.88 -7.68 51.77
C GLY A 13 10.70 -7.35 50.85
N TRP A 14 10.03 -6.21 51.07
CA TRP A 14 8.91 -5.72 50.27
C TRP A 14 9.24 -4.51 49.41
N LEU A 15 10.32 -3.80 49.74
CA LEU A 15 10.69 -2.53 49.13
C LEU A 15 11.03 -2.73 47.66
N GLU A 16 10.34 -2.01 46.78
CA GLU A 16 10.73 -1.92 45.38
C GLU A 16 11.68 -0.74 45.15
N ARG A 17 11.30 0.43 45.67
CA ARG A 17 11.99 1.70 45.45
C ARG A 17 11.83 2.60 46.67
N ASP A 18 12.90 3.30 47.04
CA ASP A 18 12.84 4.43 47.97
C ASP A 18 12.73 5.71 47.14
N LEU A 19 11.51 6.24 47.04
CA LEU A 19 11.23 7.38 46.16
C LEU A 19 11.87 8.67 46.67
N THR A 20 12.00 8.81 47.99
CA THR A 20 12.69 9.97 48.57
C THR A 20 14.17 9.91 48.24
N ALA A 21 14.83 8.77 48.44
CA ALA A 21 16.24 8.62 48.11
C ALA A 21 16.51 8.78 46.60
N GLU A 22 15.60 8.33 45.74
CA GLU A 22 15.71 8.54 44.29
C GLU A 22 15.43 9.99 43.85
N ALA A 23 14.56 10.71 44.56
CA ALA A 23 14.37 12.14 44.35
C ALA A 23 15.62 12.93 44.71
N ASP A 24 16.32 12.56 45.79
CA ASP A 24 17.55 13.22 46.27
C ASP A 24 18.68 13.20 45.22
N VAL A 25 18.71 12.16 44.37
CA VAL A 25 19.71 12.01 43.29
C VAL A 25 19.15 12.32 41.90
N ASP A 26 18.01 13.03 41.82
CA ASP A 26 17.30 13.43 40.59
C ASP A 26 16.99 12.27 39.61
N ARG A 27 16.77 11.06 40.15
CA ARG A 27 16.47 9.85 39.36
C ARG A 27 15.00 9.66 39.06
N LEU A 28 14.11 10.27 39.85
CA LEU A 28 12.68 10.19 39.57
C LEU A 28 12.32 10.99 38.31
N PRO A 29 11.56 10.43 37.36
CA PRO A 29 11.07 11.20 36.22
C PRO A 29 10.02 12.22 36.69
N PRO A 30 10.01 13.44 36.14
CA PRO A 30 8.93 14.39 36.39
C PRO A 30 7.62 13.93 35.76
N ALA A 31 6.51 14.44 36.27
CA ALA A 31 5.20 14.32 35.63
C ALA A 31 4.69 15.70 35.20
N PHE A 32 3.88 15.72 34.14
CA PHE A 32 3.41 16.92 33.47
C PHE A 32 1.89 16.92 33.42
N GLU A 33 1.27 18.11 33.49
CA GLU A 33 -0.19 18.28 33.49
C GLU A 33 -0.87 17.49 34.64
N VAL A 34 -0.31 17.54 35.85
CA VAL A 34 -0.78 16.79 37.03
C VAL A 34 -1.22 17.69 38.19
N GLU A 35 -1.25 19.01 37.98
CA GLU A 35 -1.50 20.04 39.00
C GLU A 35 -2.83 19.83 39.73
N ASP A 36 -3.89 19.52 38.98
CA ASP A 36 -5.22 19.32 39.54
C ASP A 36 -5.28 18.06 40.42
N VAL A 37 -4.67 16.96 39.95
CA VAL A 37 -4.60 15.70 40.69
C VAL A 37 -3.78 15.87 41.97
N LEU A 38 -2.63 16.56 41.89
CA LEU A 38 -1.78 16.84 43.06
C LEU A 38 -2.48 17.75 44.08
N ARG A 39 -3.28 18.72 43.62
CA ARG A 39 -4.10 19.56 44.50
C ARG A 39 -5.14 18.73 45.24
N THR A 40 -5.93 17.92 44.52
CA THR A 40 -6.92 17.02 45.14
C THR A 40 -6.26 16.04 46.11
N MET A 41 -5.11 15.47 45.73
CA MET A 41 -4.34 14.57 46.59
C MET A 41 -3.87 15.28 47.87
N THR A 42 -3.43 16.52 47.76
CA THR A 42 -3.04 17.36 48.90
C THR A 42 -4.23 17.63 49.83
N ASP A 43 -5.40 17.95 49.28
CA ASP A 43 -6.63 18.17 50.07
C ASP A 43 -7.06 16.91 50.82
N VAL A 44 -6.99 15.74 50.17
CA VAL A 44 -7.27 14.45 50.82
C VAL A 44 -6.29 14.19 51.96
N LEU A 45 -4.99 14.39 51.74
CA LEU A 45 -3.96 14.19 52.76
C LEU A 45 -4.16 15.12 53.96
N ASN A 46 -4.46 16.40 53.72
CA ASN A 46 -4.71 17.38 54.76
C ASN A 46 -5.99 17.08 55.57
N SER A 47 -6.96 16.35 54.99
CA SER A 47 -8.14 15.87 55.71
C SER A 47 -7.87 14.69 56.66
N GLY A 48 -6.63 14.17 56.69
CA GLY A 48 -6.26 12.99 57.46
C GLY A 48 -6.64 11.67 56.81
N ARG A 49 -7.08 11.68 55.55
CA ARG A 49 -7.47 10.50 54.76
C ARG A 49 -6.36 10.08 53.79
N HIS A 50 -6.50 8.89 53.21
CA HIS A 50 -5.49 8.24 52.39
C HIS A 50 -5.90 8.24 50.91
N PRO A 51 -5.16 8.93 50.02
CA PRO A 51 -5.50 8.98 48.60
C PRO A 51 -5.17 7.67 47.88
N ILE A 52 -6.09 7.21 47.03
CA ILE A 52 -5.86 6.12 46.06
C ILE A 52 -6.05 6.68 44.65
N LEU A 53 -4.98 6.76 43.86
CA LEU A 53 -5.08 7.11 42.43
C LEU A 53 -5.72 5.95 41.67
N ALA A 54 -6.90 6.18 41.08
CA ALA A 54 -7.72 5.15 40.46
C ALA A 54 -7.86 5.39 38.96
N GLY A 55 -7.43 4.46 38.13
CA GLY A 55 -7.48 4.63 36.68
C GLY A 55 -6.86 3.46 35.93
N GLU A 56 -6.98 3.45 34.61
CA GLU A 56 -6.43 2.36 33.79
C GLU A 56 -4.88 2.36 33.76
N SER A 57 -4.28 1.27 33.30
CA SER A 57 -2.82 1.18 33.16
C SER A 57 -2.31 2.10 32.05
N GLY A 58 -1.34 2.96 32.39
CA GLY A 58 -0.68 3.87 31.44
C GLY A 58 -1.11 5.34 31.50
N VAL A 59 -2.14 5.68 32.29
CA VAL A 59 -2.65 7.07 32.43
C VAL A 59 -1.77 7.99 33.30
N GLY A 60 -0.69 7.46 33.89
CA GLY A 60 0.29 8.26 34.65
C GLY A 60 0.13 8.28 36.17
N LYS A 61 -0.67 7.38 36.77
CA LYS A 61 -0.87 7.27 38.23
C LYS A 61 0.45 7.29 39.03
N THR A 62 1.37 6.39 38.69
CA THR A 62 2.67 6.30 39.38
C THR A 62 3.50 7.57 39.20
N SER A 63 3.40 8.20 38.02
CA SER A 63 4.12 9.44 37.72
C SER A 63 3.67 10.60 38.61
N VAL A 64 2.38 10.69 38.96
CA VAL A 64 1.87 11.68 39.93
C VAL A 64 2.56 11.53 41.28
N VAL A 65 2.73 10.29 41.77
CA VAL A 65 3.41 10.03 43.04
C VAL A 65 4.91 10.34 42.95
N TYR A 66 5.54 10.09 41.81
CA TYR A 66 6.94 10.48 41.58
C TYR A 66 7.12 11.99 41.57
N GLU A 67 6.21 12.72 40.94
CA GLU A 67 6.21 14.18 40.96
C GLU A 67 5.97 14.73 42.36
N LEU A 68 5.06 14.13 43.14
CA LEU A 68 4.88 14.47 44.56
C LEU A 68 6.18 14.29 45.34
N ALA A 69 6.87 13.14 45.19
CA ALA A 69 8.14 12.89 45.87
C ALA A 69 9.24 13.89 45.46
N ARG A 70 9.31 14.28 44.18
CA ARG A 70 10.22 15.34 43.70
C ARG A 70 9.91 16.70 44.36
N ARG A 71 8.65 17.10 44.42
CA ARG A 71 8.23 18.37 45.05
C ARG A 71 8.53 18.36 46.56
N MET A 72 8.27 17.23 47.22
CA MET A 72 8.58 17.05 48.64
C MET A 72 10.08 17.23 48.92
N HIS A 73 10.96 16.70 48.06
CA HIS A 73 12.41 16.93 48.14
C HIS A 73 12.77 18.42 48.02
N GLN A 74 12.07 19.16 47.15
CA GLN A 74 12.23 20.62 46.99
C GLN A 74 11.62 21.44 48.15
N GLY A 75 11.06 20.78 49.17
CA GLY A 75 10.39 21.43 50.30
C GLY A 75 8.98 21.95 49.97
N ILE A 76 8.40 21.53 48.84
CA ILE A 76 7.08 21.95 48.36
C ILE A 76 6.13 20.74 48.41
N GLY A 77 5.06 20.81 49.20
CA GLY A 77 4.06 19.75 49.22
C GLY A 77 3.24 19.69 50.51
N PRO A 78 2.39 18.65 50.64
CA PRO A 78 1.49 18.48 51.78
C PRO A 78 2.26 18.36 53.11
N GLU A 79 1.82 19.12 54.11
CA GLU A 79 2.40 19.15 55.46
C GLU A 79 2.47 17.74 56.10
N PRO A 80 1.47 16.85 55.94
CA PRO A 80 1.52 15.48 56.46
C PRO A 80 2.67 14.60 55.95
N LEU A 81 3.30 14.95 54.81
CA LEU A 81 4.42 14.21 54.23
C LEU A 81 5.79 14.82 54.56
N ARG A 82 5.82 16.00 55.20
CA ARG A 82 7.06 16.77 55.40
C ARG A 82 8.08 16.00 56.24
N GLY A 83 9.30 15.88 55.73
CA GLY A 83 10.41 15.19 56.41
C GLY A 83 10.28 13.66 56.49
N LYS A 84 9.30 13.06 55.79
CA LYS A 84 9.08 11.61 55.76
C LYS A 84 9.63 10.98 54.49
N ARG A 85 9.95 9.69 54.56
CA ARG A 85 10.43 8.87 53.45
C ARG A 85 9.26 8.15 52.78
N ILE A 86 9.14 8.28 51.46
CA ILE A 86 8.10 7.60 50.67
C ILE A 86 8.68 6.30 50.12
N LEU A 87 8.17 5.17 50.61
CA LEU A 87 8.64 3.83 50.23
C LEU A 87 7.60 3.13 49.35
N GLN A 88 8.02 2.67 48.17
CA GLN A 88 7.15 2.00 47.20
C GLN A 88 7.12 0.48 47.43
N PHE A 89 5.91 -0.06 47.45
CA PHE A 89 5.60 -1.48 47.64
C PHE A 89 4.67 -1.99 46.52
N SER A 90 4.75 -3.30 46.21
CA SER A 90 3.81 -3.97 45.31
C SER A 90 3.38 -5.33 45.87
N LEU A 91 2.07 -5.51 45.96
CA LEU A 91 1.45 -6.78 46.33
C LEU A 91 1.71 -7.82 45.25
N ARG A 92 1.65 -7.45 43.96
CA ARG A 92 1.94 -8.36 42.84
C ARG A 92 3.35 -8.91 42.90
N ASN A 93 4.34 -8.05 43.08
CA ASN A 93 5.74 -8.48 43.12
C ASN A 93 6.01 -9.32 44.37
N ARG A 94 5.44 -8.95 45.52
CA ARG A 94 5.55 -9.81 46.70
C ARG A 94 4.93 -11.18 46.47
N MET A 95 3.72 -11.24 45.93
CA MET A 95 3.04 -12.49 45.59
C MET A 95 3.90 -13.38 44.70
N SER A 96 4.53 -12.80 43.65
CA SER A 96 5.39 -13.56 42.74
C SER A 96 6.64 -14.15 43.41
N SER A 97 7.09 -13.57 44.53
CA SER A 97 8.22 -14.07 45.32
C SER A 97 7.84 -15.18 46.31
N LEU A 98 6.55 -15.34 46.60
CA LEU A 98 6.06 -16.35 47.53
C LEU A 98 5.85 -17.68 46.80
N LEU A 99 6.29 -18.77 47.42
CA LEU A 99 6.04 -20.13 46.92
C LEU A 99 4.57 -20.52 46.95
N LYS A 100 3.81 -19.90 47.86
CA LYS A 100 2.47 -20.30 48.27
C LYS A 100 1.59 -19.06 48.52
N PRO A 101 0.47 -18.88 47.79
CA PRO A 101 -0.40 -17.72 47.94
C PRO A 101 -0.95 -17.55 49.37
N GLU A 102 -1.17 -18.65 50.09
CA GLU A 102 -1.67 -18.63 51.48
C GLU A 102 -0.74 -17.89 52.46
N HIS A 103 0.54 -17.71 52.11
CA HIS A 103 1.50 -16.97 52.93
C HIS A 103 1.36 -15.44 52.79
N MET A 104 0.57 -14.95 51.83
CA MET A 104 0.41 -13.52 51.59
C MET A 104 -0.15 -12.77 52.79
N ARG A 105 -1.15 -13.33 53.48
CA ARG A 105 -1.77 -12.68 54.64
C ARG A 105 -0.80 -12.54 55.83
N PRO A 106 -0.08 -13.59 56.27
CA PRO A 106 0.96 -13.46 57.29
C PRO A 106 2.07 -12.45 56.93
N GLU A 107 2.45 -12.40 55.66
CA GLU A 107 3.45 -11.47 55.14
C GLU A 107 2.95 -10.03 55.19
N MET A 108 1.72 -9.78 54.73
CA MET A 108 1.08 -8.47 54.79
C MET A 108 0.90 -8.00 56.23
N GLN A 109 0.53 -8.91 57.15
CA GLN A 109 0.45 -8.59 58.57
C GLN A 109 1.81 -8.15 59.14
N SER A 110 2.89 -8.80 58.71
CA SER A 110 4.25 -8.45 59.12
C SER A 110 4.65 -7.07 58.59
N LEU A 111 4.31 -6.76 57.32
CA LEU A 111 4.51 -5.44 56.73
C LEU A 111 3.73 -4.36 57.48
N VAL A 112 2.44 -4.56 57.74
CA VAL A 112 1.61 -3.61 58.50
C VAL A 112 2.20 -3.35 59.88
N ASN A 113 2.64 -4.39 60.60
CA ASN A 113 3.28 -4.21 61.90
C ASN A 113 4.60 -3.41 61.81
N ALA A 114 5.39 -3.65 60.77
CA ALA A 114 6.63 -2.90 60.53
C ALA A 114 6.33 -1.42 60.21
N LEU A 115 5.37 -1.14 59.34
CA LEU A 115 4.94 0.22 59.00
C LEU A 115 4.37 0.98 60.21
N LEU A 116 3.52 0.34 61.02
CA LEU A 116 2.98 0.95 62.24
C LEU A 116 4.02 1.26 63.31
N SER A 117 5.22 0.67 63.21
CA SER A 117 6.34 0.95 64.12
C SER A 117 7.23 2.11 63.65
N ARG A 118 6.96 2.71 62.49
CA ARG A 118 7.77 3.75 61.85
C ARG A 118 6.98 5.03 61.63
N ASP A 119 7.37 6.09 62.32
CA ASP A 119 6.79 7.43 62.13
C ASP A 119 7.47 8.21 60.98
N ASP A 120 8.62 7.73 60.48
CA ASP A 120 9.39 8.35 59.39
C ASP A 120 9.00 7.85 57.98
N VAL A 121 8.11 6.86 57.88
CA VAL A 121 7.80 6.17 56.61
C VAL A 121 6.36 6.40 56.15
N VAL A 122 6.19 6.76 54.89
CA VAL A 122 4.94 6.84 54.15
C VAL A 122 4.91 5.70 53.13
N PRO A 123 4.05 4.69 53.28
CA PRO A 123 3.94 3.62 52.30
C PRO A 123 3.20 4.09 51.04
N PHE A 124 3.73 3.71 49.89
CA PHE A 124 3.08 3.83 48.59
C PHE A 124 2.83 2.44 47.98
N PHE A 125 1.58 2.03 47.84
CA PHE A 125 1.19 0.73 47.24
C PHE A 125 0.82 0.88 45.77
N ARG A 126 1.52 0.18 44.86
CA ARG A 126 1.27 0.25 43.40
C ARG A 126 -0.01 -0.46 42.91
N ASP A 127 -0.56 -1.33 43.72
CA ASP A 127 -1.57 -2.29 43.30
C ASP A 127 -2.44 -2.72 44.49
N ILE A 128 -2.92 -1.72 45.24
CA ILE A 128 -3.66 -1.94 46.48
C ILE A 128 -4.96 -2.75 46.29
N HIS A 129 -5.60 -2.65 45.11
CA HIS A 129 -6.80 -3.42 44.74
C HIS A 129 -6.58 -4.94 44.77
N LEU A 130 -5.33 -5.42 44.61
CA LEU A 130 -5.03 -6.85 44.74
C LEU A 130 -5.23 -7.37 46.15
N ALA A 131 -5.38 -6.50 47.15
CA ALA A 131 -5.76 -6.90 48.50
C ALA A 131 -7.07 -7.69 48.51
N TYR A 132 -8.01 -7.35 47.61
CA TYR A 132 -9.29 -8.05 47.48
C TYR A 132 -9.13 -9.51 47.02
N GLU A 133 -8.18 -9.78 46.13
CA GLU A 133 -7.94 -11.15 45.63
C GLU A 133 -7.34 -12.09 46.69
N PHE A 134 -6.74 -11.53 47.75
CA PHE A 134 -6.04 -12.28 48.79
C PHE A 134 -6.65 -12.09 50.19
N ASP A 135 -7.86 -11.55 50.27
CA ASP A 135 -8.58 -11.23 51.50
C ASP A 135 -7.71 -10.44 52.52
N LEU A 136 -7.08 -9.34 52.07
CA LEU A 136 -6.15 -8.51 52.85
C LEU A 136 -6.74 -7.17 53.33
N GLU A 137 -8.02 -6.93 53.06
CA GLU A 137 -8.77 -5.74 53.46
C GLU A 137 -8.72 -5.50 54.98
N PRO A 138 -8.81 -6.54 55.86
CA PRO A 138 -8.64 -6.35 57.30
C PRO A 138 -7.26 -5.76 57.67
N GLN A 139 -6.20 -6.13 56.96
CA GLN A 139 -4.86 -5.58 57.18
C GLN A 139 -4.78 -4.12 56.71
N LEU A 140 -5.42 -3.78 55.58
CA LEU A 140 -5.49 -2.40 55.09
C LEU A 140 -6.31 -1.49 55.99
N GLN A 141 -7.42 -1.99 56.54
CA GLN A 141 -8.25 -1.27 57.49
C GLN A 141 -7.50 -1.03 58.81
N LEU A 142 -6.80 -2.06 59.32
CA LEU A 142 -5.95 -1.93 60.50
C LEU A 142 -4.85 -0.88 60.28
N LEU A 143 -4.19 -0.91 59.12
CA LEU A 143 -3.15 0.05 58.77
C LEU A 143 -3.73 1.46 58.72
N ALA A 144 -4.87 1.67 58.05
CA ALA A 144 -5.51 2.98 57.93
C ALA A 144 -5.92 3.57 59.28
N ILE A 145 -6.53 2.76 60.16
CA ILE A 145 -7.02 3.24 61.46
C ILE A 145 -5.85 3.56 62.42
N ARG A 146 -4.77 2.78 62.37
CA ARG A 146 -3.66 2.90 63.34
C ARG A 146 -2.48 3.72 62.84
N SER A 147 -2.36 3.94 61.54
CA SER A 147 -1.24 4.69 60.98
C SER A 147 -1.35 6.16 61.38
N ARG A 148 -0.24 6.71 61.87
CA ARG A 148 -0.08 8.17 62.07
C ARG A 148 0.38 8.86 60.78
N ASN A 149 0.83 8.08 59.81
CA ASN A 149 1.33 8.55 58.54
C ASN A 149 0.29 8.33 57.44
N PRO A 150 0.23 9.23 56.44
CA PRO A 150 -0.58 8.97 55.28
C PRO A 150 -0.14 7.69 54.55
N ILE A 151 -1.10 7.05 53.90
CA ILE A 151 -0.87 5.92 53.00
C ILE A 151 -1.18 6.43 51.60
N LEU A 152 -0.25 6.22 50.67
CA LEU A 152 -0.46 6.49 49.26
C LEU A 152 -0.75 5.18 48.55
N ALA A 153 -1.62 5.19 47.56
CA ALA A 153 -1.81 4.03 46.72
C ALA A 153 -2.24 4.38 45.29
N GLU A 154 -2.07 3.42 44.39
CA GLU A 154 -2.72 3.42 43.09
C GLU A 154 -3.44 2.08 42.84
N ALA A 155 -4.47 2.14 42.00
CA ALA A 155 -5.26 0.98 41.63
C ALA A 155 -5.83 1.08 40.22
N ASP A 156 -6.20 -0.08 39.66
CA ASP A 156 -7.13 -0.11 38.55
C ASP A 156 -8.53 0.33 39.04
N ALA A 157 -9.21 1.18 38.27
CA ALA A 157 -10.46 1.79 38.70
C ALA A 157 -11.57 0.76 38.98
N ARG A 158 -11.71 -0.25 38.11
CA ARG A 158 -12.76 -1.27 38.25
C ARG A 158 -12.49 -2.21 39.41
N GLN A 159 -11.25 -2.64 39.55
CA GLN A 159 -10.87 -3.54 40.64
C GLN A 159 -10.94 -2.83 42.00
N LEU A 160 -10.66 -1.52 42.02
CA LEU A 160 -10.86 -0.70 43.21
C LEU A 160 -12.33 -0.60 43.59
N GLU A 161 -13.21 -0.37 42.62
CA GLU A 161 -14.66 -0.31 42.83
C GLU A 161 -15.17 -1.62 43.45
N SER A 162 -14.80 -2.78 42.89
CA SER A 162 -15.14 -4.08 43.46
C SER A 162 -14.61 -4.29 44.89
N MET A 163 -13.39 -3.80 45.18
CA MET A 163 -12.82 -3.87 46.53
C MET A 163 -13.59 -2.99 47.53
N MET A 164 -13.99 -1.78 47.13
CA MET A 164 -14.74 -0.86 47.98
C MET A 164 -16.17 -1.38 48.23
N GLU A 165 -16.84 -1.91 47.21
CA GLU A 165 -18.16 -2.55 47.37
C GLU A 165 -18.10 -3.77 48.29
N GLY A 166 -17.04 -4.57 48.19
CA GLY A 166 -16.83 -5.75 49.03
C GLY A 166 -16.36 -5.43 50.46
N SER A 167 -15.84 -4.25 50.71
CA SER A 167 -15.35 -3.80 52.03
C SER A 167 -15.61 -2.31 52.26
N PRO A 168 -16.89 -1.90 52.47
CA PRO A 168 -17.29 -0.50 52.56
C PRO A 168 -16.61 0.29 53.70
N GLU A 169 -16.09 -0.39 54.72
CA GLU A 169 -15.38 0.26 55.82
C GLU A 169 -14.09 0.95 55.36
N LEU A 170 -13.51 0.54 54.23
CA LEU A 170 -12.32 1.16 53.66
C LEU A 170 -12.60 2.60 53.18
N GLU A 171 -13.82 2.91 52.74
CA GLU A 171 -14.21 4.24 52.25
C GLU A 171 -14.13 5.33 53.34
N GLN A 172 -14.15 4.92 54.61
CA GLN A 172 -14.01 5.86 55.74
C GLN A 172 -12.62 6.50 55.79
N SER A 173 -11.60 5.78 55.31
CA SER A 173 -10.20 6.20 55.42
C SER A 173 -9.52 6.40 54.06
N TYR A 174 -9.90 5.63 53.04
CA TYR A 174 -9.34 5.72 51.70
C TYR A 174 -10.25 6.50 50.75
N VAL A 175 -9.67 7.41 49.97
CA VAL A 175 -10.39 8.26 49.03
C VAL A 175 -9.88 8.01 47.61
N PRO A 176 -10.71 7.43 46.72
CA PRO A 176 -10.38 7.30 45.31
C PRO A 176 -10.26 8.66 44.63
N ILE A 177 -9.19 8.87 43.85
CA ILE A 177 -8.97 10.02 42.98
C ILE A 177 -8.91 9.48 41.55
N GLY A 178 -9.97 9.75 40.78
CA GLY A 178 -10.09 9.27 39.40
C GLY A 178 -9.04 9.89 38.48
N MET A 179 -8.43 9.04 37.65
CA MET A 179 -7.51 9.42 36.58
C MET A 179 -7.96 8.77 35.27
N GLU A 180 -8.27 9.61 34.29
CA GLU A 180 -8.69 9.20 32.96
C GLU A 180 -7.52 9.27 31.97
N GLU A 181 -7.68 8.62 30.80
CA GLU A 181 -6.74 8.79 29.70
C GLU A 181 -6.81 10.24 29.20
N PRO A 182 -5.68 10.98 29.14
CA PRO A 182 -5.69 12.37 28.70
C PRO A 182 -6.15 12.47 27.24
N ASP A 183 -6.87 13.54 26.94
CA ASP A 183 -7.24 13.86 25.56
C ASP A 183 -6.00 14.17 24.70
N LEU A 184 -6.16 14.17 23.37
CA LEU A 184 -5.06 14.41 22.44
C LEU A 184 -4.33 15.75 22.70
N PRO A 185 -5.01 16.89 22.93
CA PRO A 185 -4.35 18.14 23.28
C PRO A 185 -3.50 18.06 24.55
N THR A 186 -4.00 17.42 25.60
CA THR A 186 -3.26 17.29 26.87
C THR A 186 -2.11 16.31 26.72
N ALA A 187 -2.31 15.18 26.05
CA ALA A 187 -1.24 14.23 25.74
C ALA A 187 -0.11 14.85 24.90
N ARG A 188 -0.45 15.75 23.96
CA ARG A 188 0.53 16.53 23.19
C ARG A 188 1.37 17.42 24.11
N ARG A 189 0.74 18.19 25.00
CA ARG A 189 1.46 19.03 25.98
C ARG A 189 2.37 18.20 26.88
N ILE A 190 1.91 17.04 27.35
CA ILE A 190 2.72 16.10 28.13
C ILE A 190 3.95 15.64 27.34
N LEU A 191 3.80 15.29 26.06
CA LEU A 191 4.91 14.86 25.21
C LEU A 191 5.92 15.99 24.93
N GLU A 192 5.43 17.21 24.68
CA GLU A 192 6.28 18.39 24.47
C GLU A 192 7.10 18.71 25.72
N GLN A 193 6.47 18.74 26.90
CA GLN A 193 7.17 18.98 28.17
C GLN A 193 8.14 17.84 28.50
N TRP A 194 7.75 16.59 28.23
CA TRP A 194 8.64 15.44 28.36
C TRP A 194 9.86 15.54 27.45
N ALA A 195 9.67 15.92 26.18
CA ALA A 195 10.74 16.07 25.21
C ALA A 195 11.72 17.19 25.59
N GLU A 196 11.22 18.32 26.08
CA GLU A 196 12.06 19.42 26.57
C GLU A 196 12.87 18.97 27.80
N HIS A 197 12.28 18.17 28.70
CA HIS A 197 13.02 17.57 29.81
C HIS A 197 14.14 16.65 29.34
N GLN A 198 13.92 15.87 28.27
CA GLN A 198 14.94 14.98 27.70
C GLN A 198 16.11 15.73 27.03
N LYS A 199 15.88 16.97 26.57
CA LYS A 199 16.91 17.82 25.97
C LYS A 199 18.06 18.10 26.93
N SER A 200 17.74 18.33 28.20
CA SER A 200 18.74 18.48 29.27
C SER A 200 19.60 17.21 29.47
N ARG A 201 19.11 16.05 29.02
CA ARG A 201 19.76 14.74 29.09
C ARG A 201 20.39 14.31 27.77
N GLY A 202 20.58 15.25 26.84
CA GLY A 202 21.27 15.03 25.57
C GLY A 202 20.42 14.35 24.47
N ARG A 203 19.10 14.30 24.64
CA ARG A 203 18.17 13.74 23.63
C ARG A 203 17.23 14.81 23.11
N GLN A 204 17.23 15.01 21.80
CA GLN A 204 16.38 16.00 21.13
C GLN A 204 15.34 15.31 20.27
N TYR A 205 14.12 15.85 20.25
CA TYR A 205 13.00 15.34 19.47
C TYR A 205 12.41 16.52 18.68
N ALA A 206 12.22 16.34 17.38
CA ALA A 206 11.54 17.33 16.55
C ALA A 206 10.05 17.40 16.91
N PRO A 207 9.39 18.58 16.89
CA PRO A 207 7.96 18.70 17.17
C PRO A 207 7.10 17.80 16.28
N GLU A 208 7.46 17.66 15.01
CA GLU A 208 6.77 16.79 14.05
C GLU A 208 6.90 15.31 14.43
N ALA A 209 8.02 14.91 15.04
CA ALA A 209 8.21 13.53 15.52
C ALA A 209 7.31 13.21 16.72
N LEU A 210 7.10 14.18 17.62
CA LEU A 210 6.19 14.05 18.75
C LEU A 210 4.75 13.91 18.28
N GLU A 211 4.34 14.76 17.34
CA GLU A 211 3.00 14.70 16.76
C GLU A 211 2.77 13.38 16.03
N GLU A 212 3.73 12.95 15.20
CA GLU A 212 3.65 11.68 14.48
C GLU A 212 3.55 10.49 15.44
N ALA A 213 4.35 10.46 16.51
CA ALA A 213 4.29 9.40 17.52
C ALA A 213 2.95 9.40 18.25
N LEU A 214 2.41 10.57 18.59
CA LEU A 214 1.10 10.69 19.23
C LEU A 214 0.01 10.16 18.30
N GLN A 215 -0.04 10.62 17.04
CA GLN A 215 -1.05 10.23 16.08
C GLN A 215 -1.00 8.74 15.78
N LEU A 216 0.18 8.19 15.49
CA LEU A 216 0.35 6.77 15.21
C LEU A 216 -0.03 5.93 16.42
N THR A 217 0.44 6.24 17.62
CA THR A 217 0.12 5.41 18.80
C THR A 217 -1.34 5.57 19.24
N TYR A 218 -1.94 6.74 19.11
CA TYR A 218 -3.36 6.95 19.39
C TYR A 218 -4.22 6.11 18.45
N ARG A 219 -3.97 6.26 17.15
CA ARG A 219 -4.75 5.61 16.11
C ARG A 219 -4.53 4.12 16.07
N PHE A 220 -3.27 3.70 16.20
CA PHE A 220 -2.91 2.33 15.94
C PHE A 220 -2.83 1.48 17.23
N LEU A 221 -2.41 2.03 18.37
CA LEU A 221 -2.22 1.26 19.60
C LEU A 221 -3.39 1.45 20.58
N ALA A 222 -4.60 1.13 20.13
CA ALA A 222 -5.84 1.36 20.88
C ALA A 222 -6.01 0.52 22.16
N ARG A 223 -5.14 -0.47 22.39
CA ARG A 223 -5.12 -1.32 23.60
C ARG A 223 -4.28 -0.74 24.74
N SER A 224 -3.50 0.29 24.46
CA SER A 224 -2.64 0.97 25.43
C SER A 224 -3.15 2.40 25.63
N ARG A 225 -2.85 2.97 26.80
CA ARG A 225 -3.31 4.31 27.18
C ARG A 225 -2.25 5.36 26.97
N LEU A 226 -2.70 6.55 26.56
CA LEU A 226 -1.94 7.79 26.69
C LEU A 226 -1.76 8.15 28.18
N PRO A 227 -0.70 8.89 28.52
CA PRO A 227 0.40 9.31 27.64
C PRO A 227 1.46 8.21 27.43
N ARG A 228 1.43 7.14 28.24
CA ARG A 228 2.50 6.13 28.29
C ARG A 228 2.82 5.51 26.93
N LYS A 229 1.82 5.08 26.15
CA LYS A 229 2.09 4.42 24.85
C LYS A 229 2.89 5.30 23.88
N ALA A 230 2.66 6.61 23.91
CA ALA A 230 3.35 7.55 23.04
C ALA A 230 4.77 7.81 23.56
N ILE A 231 4.91 8.04 24.88
CA ILE A 231 6.21 8.22 25.54
C ILE A 231 7.10 7.00 25.36
N ASP A 232 6.62 5.80 25.69
CA ASP A 232 7.38 4.55 25.59
C ASP A 232 7.84 4.32 24.14
N PHE A 233 6.97 4.62 23.16
CA PHE A 233 7.28 4.48 21.75
C PHE A 233 8.35 5.50 21.30
N ILE A 234 8.13 6.80 21.50
CA ILE A 234 9.07 7.84 21.05
C ILE A 234 10.41 7.77 21.79
N ALA A 235 10.42 7.41 23.08
CA ALA A 235 11.64 7.16 23.84
C ALA A 235 12.43 5.99 23.24
N THR A 236 11.75 4.90 22.85
CA THR A 236 12.38 3.78 22.16
C THR A 236 13.02 4.23 20.85
N VAL A 237 12.33 5.04 20.04
CA VAL A 237 12.91 5.65 18.83
C VAL A 237 14.17 6.45 19.18
N GLY A 238 14.10 7.30 20.21
CA GLY A 238 15.22 8.13 20.65
C GLY A 238 16.46 7.36 21.08
N THR A 239 16.32 6.12 21.57
CA THR A 239 17.49 5.27 21.88
C THR A 239 18.25 4.78 20.66
N MET A 240 17.59 4.70 19.50
CA MET A 240 18.16 4.18 18.26
C MET A 240 18.79 5.26 17.38
N VAL A 241 18.42 6.52 17.62
CA VAL A 241 18.99 7.67 16.94
C VAL A 241 20.35 8.02 17.56
N GLU A 242 21.34 8.30 16.70
CA GLU A 242 22.68 8.73 17.12
C GLU A 242 22.61 9.92 18.10
N GLN A 243 23.51 9.92 19.09
CA GLN A 243 23.57 11.01 20.06
C GLN A 243 23.86 12.34 19.35
N GLY A 244 23.15 13.40 19.73
CA GLY A 244 23.27 14.72 19.10
C GLY A 244 22.40 14.94 17.86
N ARG A 245 21.87 13.88 17.23
CA ARG A 245 20.85 14.02 16.18
C ARG A 245 19.45 14.10 16.81
N SER A 246 18.65 15.06 16.36
CA SER A 246 17.24 15.15 16.76
C SER A 246 16.43 14.01 16.10
N VAL A 247 15.54 13.38 16.87
CA VAL A 247 14.60 12.38 16.36
C VAL A 247 13.62 13.05 15.40
N ALA A 248 13.59 12.59 14.15
CA ALA A 248 12.72 13.11 13.10
C ALA A 248 11.44 12.28 12.94
N ALA A 249 10.41 12.84 12.31
CA ALA A 249 9.16 12.11 12.03
C ALA A 249 9.40 10.84 11.18
N SER A 250 10.36 10.86 10.26
CA SER A 250 10.75 9.69 9.49
C SER A 250 11.25 8.54 10.37
N ASP A 251 12.02 8.84 11.43
CA ASP A 251 12.53 7.83 12.37
C ASP A 251 11.38 7.14 13.12
N VAL A 252 10.34 7.92 13.46
CA VAL A 252 9.12 7.44 14.12
C VAL A 252 8.34 6.51 13.19
N ILE A 253 8.10 6.95 11.95
CA ILE A 253 7.40 6.17 10.91
C ILE A 253 8.14 4.87 10.63
N ASP A 254 9.46 4.93 10.40
CA ASP A 254 10.28 3.76 10.12
C ASP A 254 10.27 2.77 11.28
N ARG A 255 10.37 3.28 12.51
CA ARG A 255 10.30 2.43 13.69
C ARG A 255 8.93 1.80 13.87
N PHE A 256 7.86 2.55 13.60
CA PHE A 256 6.50 2.05 13.69
C PHE A 256 6.26 0.92 12.67
N HIS A 257 6.70 1.13 11.43
CA HIS A 257 6.66 0.14 10.35
C HIS A 257 7.40 -1.14 10.76
N GLN A 258 8.63 -1.04 11.25
CA GLN A 258 9.44 -2.20 11.63
C GLN A 258 8.86 -2.96 12.83
N THR A 259 8.38 -2.23 13.85
CA THR A 259 7.91 -2.82 15.10
C THR A 259 6.56 -3.51 14.92
N TYR A 260 5.63 -2.85 14.22
CA TYR A 260 4.24 -3.31 14.11
C TYR A 260 3.90 -3.95 12.76
N ARG A 261 4.82 -3.89 11.78
CA ARG A 261 4.65 -4.39 10.40
C ARG A 261 3.45 -3.78 9.66
N VAL A 262 3.15 -2.51 9.96
CA VAL A 262 2.12 -1.74 9.24
C VAL A 262 2.78 -1.05 8.03
N PRO A 263 2.28 -1.23 6.80
CA PRO A 263 2.86 -0.70 5.57
C PRO A 263 3.07 0.80 5.63
N ARG A 264 4.22 1.27 5.15
CA ARG A 264 4.51 2.71 5.08
C ARG A 264 3.42 3.48 4.35
N MET A 265 2.82 2.91 3.30
CA MET A 265 1.70 3.53 2.59
C MET A 265 0.49 3.89 3.47
N LEU A 266 0.31 3.26 4.62
CA LEU A 266 -0.79 3.54 5.55
C LEU A 266 -0.44 4.57 6.63
N ILE A 267 0.83 4.64 7.03
CA ILE A 267 1.28 5.41 8.19
C ILE A 267 2.10 6.64 7.82
N ASP A 268 2.76 6.65 6.67
CA ASP A 268 3.60 7.75 6.20
C ASP A 268 2.72 8.69 5.38
N PRO A 269 2.42 9.93 5.81
CA PRO A 269 1.57 10.86 5.07
C PRO A 269 2.07 11.14 3.65
N ALA A 270 3.40 11.15 3.43
CA ALA A 270 4.01 11.46 2.14
C ALA A 270 4.01 10.26 1.17
N ALA A 271 3.86 9.03 1.67
CA ALA A 271 3.79 7.85 0.81
C ALA A 271 2.48 7.85 -0.01
N PRO A 272 2.54 7.75 -1.35
CA PRO A 272 1.33 7.73 -2.18
C PRO A 272 0.60 6.39 -2.01
N PHE A 273 -0.73 6.44 -2.09
CA PHE A 273 -1.58 5.25 -2.22
C PHE A 273 -2.32 5.32 -3.55
N ASP A 274 -1.95 4.44 -4.48
CA ASP A 274 -2.60 4.33 -5.78
C ASP A 274 -3.80 3.38 -5.68
N ILE A 275 -4.99 3.98 -5.68
CA ILE A 275 -6.27 3.26 -5.62
C ILE A 275 -6.42 2.35 -6.85
N ASP A 276 -6.15 2.86 -8.06
CA ASP A 276 -6.35 2.13 -9.31
C ASP A 276 -5.40 0.94 -9.43
N ALA A 277 -4.13 1.12 -9.05
CA ALA A 277 -3.16 0.03 -9.03
C ALA A 277 -3.52 -1.03 -7.98
N THR A 278 -4.00 -0.61 -6.81
CA THR A 278 -4.42 -1.54 -5.75
C THR A 278 -5.68 -2.31 -6.15
N GLU A 279 -6.65 -1.65 -6.78
CA GLU A 279 -7.85 -2.31 -7.33
C GLU A 279 -7.47 -3.33 -8.40
N LYS A 280 -6.55 -3.00 -9.31
CA LYS A 280 -6.04 -3.95 -10.31
C LYS A 280 -5.32 -5.14 -9.66
N LEU A 281 -4.49 -4.90 -8.63
CA LEU A 281 -3.81 -5.94 -7.89
C LEU A 281 -4.81 -6.91 -7.25
N PHE A 282 -5.80 -6.38 -6.53
CA PHE A 282 -6.85 -7.18 -5.89
C PHE A 282 -7.72 -7.89 -6.93
N GLY A 283 -8.15 -7.20 -7.99
CA GLY A 283 -8.96 -7.77 -9.08
C GLY A 283 -8.25 -8.87 -9.86
N SER A 284 -6.92 -8.81 -10.00
CA SER A 284 -6.14 -9.90 -10.61
C SER A 284 -6.17 -11.18 -9.77
N LYS A 285 -6.40 -11.07 -8.45
CA LYS A 285 -6.39 -12.19 -7.50
C LYS A 285 -7.80 -12.64 -7.10
N VAL A 286 -8.76 -11.72 -7.04
CA VAL A 286 -10.18 -11.96 -6.71
C VAL A 286 -11.01 -11.70 -7.96
N LEU A 287 -11.31 -12.77 -8.70
CA LEU A 287 -11.98 -12.70 -9.99
C LEU A 287 -13.50 -12.58 -9.84
N GLY A 288 -14.13 -11.76 -10.68
CA GLY A 288 -15.59 -11.60 -10.75
C GLY A 288 -16.23 -10.83 -9.60
N GLN A 289 -15.44 -10.20 -8.70
CA GLN A 289 -15.95 -9.49 -7.52
C GLN A 289 -15.46 -8.03 -7.42
N PRO A 290 -15.74 -7.16 -8.43
CA PRO A 290 -15.21 -5.80 -8.47
C PRO A 290 -15.73 -4.92 -7.32
N GLU A 291 -16.97 -5.14 -6.87
CA GLU A 291 -17.54 -4.37 -5.76
C GLU A 291 -16.80 -4.64 -4.44
N ALA A 292 -16.54 -5.92 -4.13
CA ALA A 292 -15.78 -6.30 -2.95
C ALA A 292 -14.35 -5.73 -2.95
N VAL A 293 -13.70 -5.73 -4.12
CA VAL A 293 -12.38 -5.12 -4.29
C VAL A 293 -12.44 -3.61 -4.01
N ARG A 294 -13.39 -2.89 -4.62
CA ARG A 294 -13.58 -1.44 -4.40
C ARG A 294 -13.89 -1.11 -2.94
N ALA A 295 -14.73 -1.90 -2.27
CA ALA A 295 -15.09 -1.71 -0.86
C ALA A 295 -13.84 -1.78 0.04
N VAL A 296 -13.02 -2.82 -0.15
CA VAL A 296 -11.78 -3.00 0.61
C VAL A 296 -10.76 -1.90 0.30
N VAL A 297 -10.54 -1.57 -0.98
CA VAL A 297 -9.58 -0.51 -1.35
C VAL A 297 -10.01 0.86 -0.84
N ARG A 298 -11.31 1.18 -0.87
CA ARG A 298 -11.86 2.42 -0.29
C ARG A 298 -11.59 2.51 1.20
N MET A 299 -11.77 1.41 1.95
CA MET A 299 -11.47 1.36 3.38
C MET A 299 -9.97 1.55 3.66
N ILE A 300 -9.08 0.94 2.86
CA ILE A 300 -7.64 1.23 2.91
C ILE A 300 -7.36 2.72 2.66
N GLY A 301 -8.04 3.34 1.69
CA GLY A 301 -7.95 4.77 1.42
C GLY A 301 -8.42 5.65 2.58
N MET A 302 -9.53 5.30 3.23
CA MET A 302 -10.04 5.97 4.44
C MET A 302 -9.06 5.85 5.61
N ILE A 303 -8.43 4.69 5.76
CA ILE A 303 -7.35 4.50 6.73
C ILE A 303 -6.18 5.43 6.35
N LYS A 304 -5.65 5.38 5.13
CA LYS A 304 -4.56 6.27 4.73
C LYS A 304 -4.89 7.76 4.94
N ALA A 305 -6.09 8.20 4.61
CA ALA A 305 -6.53 9.59 4.78
C ALA A 305 -6.76 10.03 6.24
N GLY A 306 -6.76 9.11 7.21
CA GLY A 306 -7.06 9.44 8.60
C GLY A 306 -8.53 9.75 8.89
N LEU A 307 -9.44 9.35 7.99
CA LEU A 307 -10.87 9.69 8.06
C LEU A 307 -11.74 8.57 8.69
N SER A 308 -11.12 7.51 9.22
CA SER A 308 -11.80 6.43 9.95
C SER A 308 -12.21 6.87 11.36
N ASP A 309 -13.41 6.52 11.84
CA ASP A 309 -13.80 6.77 13.24
C ASP A 309 -12.89 5.98 14.20
N ALA A 310 -12.13 6.69 15.03
CA ALA A 310 -11.19 6.11 15.99
C ALA A 310 -11.87 5.29 17.10
N ARG A 311 -13.19 5.37 17.25
CA ARG A 311 -13.95 4.61 18.24
C ARG A 311 -14.42 3.25 17.73
N ARG A 312 -14.44 3.04 16.41
CA ARG A 312 -14.90 1.80 15.76
C ARG A 312 -13.72 1.00 15.20
N PRO A 313 -13.93 -0.28 14.82
CA PRO A 313 -12.95 -1.00 13.99
C PRO A 313 -12.64 -0.23 12.70
N PHE A 314 -11.45 -0.43 12.11
CA PHE A 314 -11.05 0.27 10.88
C PHE A 314 -11.96 0.01 9.67
N GLY A 315 -12.65 -1.12 9.69
CA GLY A 315 -13.67 -1.47 8.72
C GLY A 315 -14.39 -2.72 9.18
N SER A 316 -15.69 -2.78 8.91
CA SER A 316 -16.57 -3.91 9.18
C SER A 316 -17.37 -4.24 7.92
N PHE A 317 -17.20 -5.46 7.42
CA PHE A 317 -17.86 -5.92 6.20
C PHE A 317 -18.68 -7.18 6.46
N LEU A 318 -19.84 -7.26 5.83
CA LEU A 318 -20.59 -8.50 5.68
C LEU A 318 -20.55 -8.95 4.22
N PHE A 319 -19.78 -10.00 3.93
CA PHE A 319 -19.67 -10.58 2.60
C PHE A 319 -20.71 -11.68 2.41
N VAL A 320 -21.65 -11.46 1.50
CA VAL A 320 -22.80 -12.36 1.27
C VAL A 320 -22.65 -13.01 -0.11
N GLY A 321 -22.93 -14.30 -0.24
CA GLY A 321 -22.98 -14.96 -1.54
C GLY A 321 -22.82 -16.47 -1.46
N PRO A 322 -22.70 -17.20 -2.59
CA PRO A 322 -22.53 -18.66 -2.59
C PRO A 322 -21.16 -19.08 -2.08
N THR A 323 -20.98 -20.37 -1.79
CA THR A 323 -19.68 -20.87 -1.32
C THR A 323 -18.67 -20.90 -2.47
N GLY A 324 -17.39 -20.66 -2.16
CA GLY A 324 -16.31 -20.82 -3.15
C GLY A 324 -16.15 -19.70 -4.18
N VAL A 325 -16.80 -18.55 -4.01
CA VAL A 325 -16.71 -17.36 -4.90
C VAL A 325 -15.59 -16.38 -4.55
N GLY A 326 -14.98 -16.48 -3.36
CA GLY A 326 -13.83 -15.64 -2.99
C GLY A 326 -13.94 -14.86 -1.67
N LYS A 327 -15.06 -14.96 -0.93
CA LYS A 327 -15.27 -14.24 0.35
C LYS A 327 -14.11 -14.37 1.35
N THR A 328 -13.68 -15.59 1.64
CA THR A 328 -12.52 -15.86 2.52
C THR A 328 -11.19 -15.47 1.86
N HIS A 329 -11.11 -15.52 0.53
CA HIS A 329 -9.87 -15.26 -0.20
C HIS A 329 -9.49 -13.78 -0.16
N ILE A 330 -10.47 -12.87 -0.29
CA ILE A 330 -10.21 -11.43 -0.18
C ILE A 330 -9.73 -11.03 1.23
N ALA A 331 -10.25 -11.68 2.29
CA ALA A 331 -9.78 -11.46 3.66
C ALA A 331 -8.32 -11.90 3.85
N GLN A 332 -7.94 -13.05 3.28
CA GLN A 332 -6.55 -13.52 3.28
C GLN A 332 -5.64 -12.59 2.49
N LEU A 333 -6.09 -12.13 1.33
CA LEU A 333 -5.34 -11.20 0.50
C LEU A 333 -5.15 -9.85 1.20
N LEU A 334 -6.18 -9.38 1.90
CA LEU A 334 -6.12 -8.15 2.69
C LEU A 334 -5.09 -8.24 3.81
N ALA A 335 -5.08 -9.36 4.57
CA ALA A 335 -4.09 -9.56 5.62
C ALA A 335 -2.65 -9.64 5.06
N ASP A 336 -2.47 -10.31 3.92
CA ASP A 336 -1.18 -10.39 3.23
C ASP A 336 -0.71 -9.02 2.71
N PHE A 337 -1.62 -8.26 2.08
CA PHE A 337 -1.32 -6.92 1.57
C PHE A 337 -1.00 -5.93 2.69
N LEU A 338 -1.79 -5.95 3.77
CA LEU A 338 -1.65 -4.99 4.87
C LEU A 338 -0.60 -5.38 5.89
N PHE A 339 -0.20 -6.64 6.01
CA PHE A 339 0.70 -7.04 7.10
C PHE A 339 1.86 -7.94 6.65
N GLY A 340 1.95 -8.23 5.35
CA GLY A 340 2.96 -9.10 4.75
C GLY A 340 2.87 -10.55 5.19
N SER A 341 1.79 -10.95 5.90
CA SER A 341 1.59 -12.32 6.34
C SER A 341 0.11 -12.62 6.53
N ARG A 342 -0.29 -13.80 6.07
CA ARG A 342 -1.63 -14.37 6.30
C ARG A 342 -1.89 -14.72 7.77
N ASP A 343 -0.85 -14.85 8.60
CA ASP A 343 -0.97 -15.14 10.04
C ASP A 343 -1.59 -13.98 10.81
N ARG A 344 -1.63 -12.79 10.20
CA ARG A 344 -2.33 -11.61 10.71
C ARG A 344 -3.84 -11.64 10.44
N MET A 345 -4.35 -12.77 9.93
CA MET A 345 -5.78 -13.06 9.83
C MET A 345 -6.19 -13.99 10.97
N ILE A 346 -6.99 -13.48 11.91
CA ILE A 346 -7.64 -14.26 12.95
C ILE A 346 -8.93 -14.83 12.36
N ARG A 347 -8.99 -16.14 12.16
CA ARG A 347 -10.20 -16.82 11.67
C ARG A 347 -10.96 -17.49 12.81
N LEU A 348 -12.25 -17.22 12.86
CA LEU A 348 -13.21 -17.90 13.72
C LEU A 348 -14.31 -18.50 12.85
N ASN A 349 -14.58 -19.78 13.01
CA ASN A 349 -15.69 -20.46 12.36
C ASN A 349 -16.95 -20.30 13.21
N MET A 350 -17.96 -19.58 12.72
CA MET A 350 -19.18 -19.31 13.48
C MET A 350 -20.10 -20.52 13.60
N ALA A 351 -19.92 -21.53 12.73
CA ALA A 351 -20.60 -22.82 12.87
C ALA A 351 -20.15 -23.62 14.12
N ASP A 352 -19.00 -23.29 14.71
CA ASP A 352 -18.53 -23.89 15.96
C ASP A 352 -19.28 -23.32 17.19
N TYR A 353 -20.10 -22.28 17.01
CA TYR A 353 -20.81 -21.56 18.07
C TYR A 353 -22.35 -21.50 17.92
N PRO A 354 -23.05 -22.64 17.73
CA PRO A 354 -24.50 -22.67 17.48
C PRO A 354 -25.37 -22.58 18.76
N SER A 355 -24.78 -22.69 19.94
CA SER A 355 -25.46 -22.89 21.22
C SER A 355 -25.61 -21.59 22.02
N GLU A 356 -26.59 -21.57 22.93
CA GLU A 356 -26.90 -20.40 23.76
C GLU A 356 -25.75 -19.96 24.68
N ASN A 357 -24.90 -20.90 25.11
CA ASN A 357 -23.76 -20.66 26.02
C ASN A 357 -22.45 -20.28 25.31
N ASP A 358 -22.40 -20.35 23.99
CA ASP A 358 -21.19 -20.06 23.21
C ASP A 358 -20.67 -18.62 23.32
N PRO A 359 -21.49 -17.58 23.60
CA PRO A 359 -20.96 -16.27 23.95
C PRO A 359 -19.96 -16.30 25.11
N ALA A 360 -20.17 -17.18 26.11
CA ALA A 360 -19.27 -17.31 27.27
C ALA A 360 -17.95 -17.98 26.87
N VAL A 361 -17.96 -18.91 25.92
CA VAL A 361 -16.73 -19.51 25.36
C VAL A 361 -15.94 -18.46 24.57
N LEU A 362 -16.63 -17.68 23.74
CA LEU A 362 -16.00 -16.77 22.81
C LEU A 362 -15.50 -15.48 23.47
N PHE A 363 -16.36 -14.83 24.26
CA PHE A 363 -16.07 -13.55 24.93
C PHE A 363 -15.63 -13.71 26.39
N GLY A 364 -15.77 -14.92 26.96
CA GLY A 364 -15.33 -15.26 28.31
C GLY A 364 -16.49 -15.44 29.28
N ASP A 365 -16.35 -16.40 30.19
CA ASP A 365 -17.33 -16.72 31.22
C ASP A 365 -16.88 -16.13 32.57
N PRO A 366 -17.61 -15.17 33.16
CA PRO A 366 -17.23 -14.58 34.44
C PRO A 366 -17.22 -15.58 35.60
N ASN A 367 -18.02 -16.64 35.51
CA ASN A 367 -18.12 -17.66 36.54
C ASN A 367 -17.08 -18.77 36.40
N ALA A 368 -16.31 -18.80 35.31
CA ALA A 368 -15.34 -19.86 35.08
C ALA A 368 -14.20 -19.81 36.10
N TYR A 369 -13.75 -20.97 36.58
CA TYR A 369 -12.63 -21.05 37.53
C TYR A 369 -11.28 -20.73 36.85
N ALA A 370 -11.09 -21.12 35.59
CA ALA A 370 -9.83 -20.94 34.88
C ALA A 370 -9.70 -19.53 34.26
N PRO A 371 -8.59 -18.79 34.48
CA PRO A 371 -8.41 -17.44 33.92
C PRO A 371 -8.51 -17.36 32.39
N ARG A 372 -8.06 -18.40 31.68
CA ARG A 372 -8.18 -18.48 30.22
C ARG A 372 -9.64 -18.55 29.76
N GLN A 373 -10.49 -19.23 30.51
CA GLN A 373 -11.92 -19.33 30.22
C GLN A 373 -12.64 -18.02 30.55
N ARG A 374 -12.25 -17.34 31.63
CA ARG A 374 -12.75 -15.99 31.95
C ARG A 374 -12.44 -14.97 30.85
N ARG A 375 -11.27 -15.07 30.22
CA ARG A 375 -10.89 -14.17 29.12
C ARG A 375 -11.58 -14.49 27.79
N GLY A 376 -11.96 -15.75 27.56
CA GLY A 376 -12.59 -16.19 26.32
C GLY A 376 -11.60 -16.35 25.14
N VAL A 377 -12.07 -17.06 24.12
CA VAL A 377 -11.27 -17.39 22.93
C VAL A 377 -10.90 -16.15 22.11
N LEU A 378 -11.83 -15.21 21.90
CA LEU A 378 -11.57 -14.02 21.09
C LEU A 378 -10.48 -13.15 21.71
N THR A 379 -10.54 -12.89 23.01
CA THR A 379 -9.50 -12.14 23.73
C THR A 379 -8.12 -12.76 23.53
N ALA A 380 -8.01 -14.08 23.69
CA ALA A 380 -6.75 -14.79 23.52
C ALA A 380 -6.22 -14.70 22.08
N ARG A 381 -7.10 -14.79 21.08
CA ARG A 381 -6.72 -14.73 19.66
C ARG A 381 -6.32 -13.34 19.20
N VAL A 382 -6.91 -12.29 19.75
CA VAL A 382 -6.54 -10.91 19.38
C VAL A 382 -5.35 -10.43 20.24
N SER A 383 -5.09 -11.04 21.39
CA SER A 383 -3.91 -10.74 22.20
C SER A 383 -2.61 -10.94 21.42
N GLY A 384 -1.66 -10.00 21.55
CA GLY A 384 -0.40 -10.00 20.81
C GLY A 384 -0.48 -9.48 19.36
N HIS A 385 -1.68 -9.24 18.83
CA HIS A 385 -1.87 -8.67 17.50
C HIS A 385 -2.46 -7.25 17.61
N PRO A 386 -1.63 -6.20 17.59
CA PRO A 386 -2.14 -4.82 17.63
C PRO A 386 -2.99 -4.49 16.40
N PHE A 387 -2.72 -5.17 15.28
CA PHE A 387 -3.42 -5.07 13.99
C PHE A 387 -3.70 -6.46 13.45
N ALA A 388 -4.93 -6.71 13.02
CA ALA A 388 -5.31 -7.95 12.38
C ALA A 388 -6.61 -7.83 11.56
N VAL A 389 -6.77 -8.73 10.60
CA VAL A 389 -8.08 -9.01 9.98
C VAL A 389 -8.78 -10.08 10.82
N LEU A 390 -9.96 -9.80 11.35
CA LEU A 390 -10.83 -10.76 12.02
C LEU A 390 -11.85 -11.30 11.02
N LEU A 391 -11.69 -12.56 10.62
CA LEU A 391 -12.61 -13.26 9.74
C LEU A 391 -13.59 -14.10 10.57
N LEU A 392 -14.87 -13.75 10.49
CA LEU A 392 -16.00 -14.48 11.06
C LEU A 392 -16.68 -15.28 9.94
N ASP A 393 -16.29 -16.54 9.78
CA ASP A 393 -16.74 -17.40 8.68
C ASP A 393 -18.11 -18.02 9.00
N GLU A 394 -18.97 -18.18 8.00
CA GLU A 394 -20.35 -18.74 8.14
C GLU A 394 -21.18 -18.10 9.26
N PHE A 395 -21.20 -16.77 9.32
CA PHE A 395 -21.75 -15.99 10.43
C PHE A 395 -23.22 -16.28 10.76
N GLU A 396 -24.03 -16.66 9.76
CA GLU A 396 -25.43 -17.06 9.94
C GLU A 396 -25.62 -18.30 10.81
N LYS A 397 -24.56 -19.11 11.01
CA LYS A 397 -24.63 -20.37 11.77
C LYS A 397 -24.43 -20.18 13.28
N ALA A 398 -23.92 -19.02 13.70
CA ALA A 398 -23.78 -18.72 15.12
C ALA A 398 -25.14 -18.43 15.78
N HIS A 399 -25.20 -18.70 17.08
CA HIS A 399 -26.37 -18.36 17.90
C HIS A 399 -26.65 -16.85 17.92
N PRO A 400 -27.91 -16.37 17.94
CA PRO A 400 -28.23 -14.94 17.95
C PRO A 400 -27.55 -14.12 19.07
N LYS A 401 -27.38 -14.70 20.26
CA LYS A 401 -26.64 -14.05 21.37
C LYS A 401 -25.15 -13.81 21.05
N VAL A 402 -24.54 -14.63 20.19
CA VAL A 402 -23.18 -14.37 19.69
C VAL A 402 -23.21 -13.17 18.74
N HIS A 403 -24.24 -13.05 17.91
CA HIS A 403 -24.42 -11.88 17.04
C HIS A 403 -24.55 -10.59 17.85
N ASP A 404 -25.34 -10.58 18.93
CA ASP A 404 -25.50 -9.43 19.82
C ASP A 404 -24.16 -8.93 20.38
N ARG A 405 -23.29 -9.85 20.79
CA ARG A 405 -21.98 -9.50 21.33
C ARG A 405 -21.02 -8.96 20.27
N PHE A 406 -21.08 -9.47 19.05
CA PHE A 406 -20.33 -8.90 17.93
C PHE A 406 -20.88 -7.54 17.48
N LEU A 407 -22.18 -7.28 17.60
CA LEU A 407 -22.75 -5.96 17.33
C LEU A 407 -22.17 -4.90 18.27
N GLN A 408 -22.20 -5.19 19.58
CA GLN A 408 -21.59 -4.31 20.56
C GLN A 408 -20.12 -4.02 20.21
N LEU A 409 -19.38 -5.06 19.82
CA LEU A 409 -17.97 -4.93 19.43
C LEU A 409 -17.79 -4.04 18.18
N ILE A 410 -18.63 -4.19 17.15
CA ILE A 410 -18.57 -3.41 15.91
C ILE A 410 -18.94 -1.94 16.15
N ASP A 411 -19.89 -1.67 17.04
CA ASP A 411 -20.33 -0.32 17.38
C ASP A 411 -19.36 0.42 18.31
N GLU A 412 -18.96 -0.23 19.42
CA GLU A 412 -18.14 0.40 20.47
C GLU A 412 -16.63 0.26 20.19
N GLY A 413 -16.26 -0.58 19.23
CA GLY A 413 -14.87 -0.95 18.94
C GLY A 413 -14.20 -1.69 20.10
N SER A 414 -14.95 -2.15 21.09
CA SER A 414 -14.43 -2.86 22.25
C SER A 414 -15.49 -3.77 22.87
N PHE A 415 -15.08 -4.69 23.71
CA PHE A 415 -15.99 -5.49 24.53
C PHE A 415 -15.38 -5.75 25.91
N ILE A 416 -16.21 -6.03 26.90
CA ILE A 416 -15.77 -6.48 28.23
C ILE A 416 -15.80 -8.00 28.25
N ASN A 417 -14.69 -8.64 28.60
CA ASN A 417 -14.61 -10.10 28.73
C ASN A 417 -15.13 -10.59 30.09
N GLY A 418 -15.24 -11.90 30.28
CA GLY A 418 -15.66 -12.48 31.56
C GLY A 418 -14.73 -12.15 32.74
N ALA A 419 -13.48 -11.74 32.50
CA ALA A 419 -12.56 -11.28 33.54
C ALA A 419 -12.76 -9.78 33.91
N GLY A 420 -13.73 -9.08 33.31
CA GLY A 420 -13.96 -7.66 33.53
C GLY A 420 -13.00 -6.74 32.78
N GLU A 421 -12.16 -7.29 31.91
CA GLU A 421 -11.17 -6.53 31.14
C GLU A 421 -11.83 -5.92 29.89
N THR A 422 -11.60 -4.62 29.64
CA THR A 422 -11.99 -3.98 28.36
C THR A 422 -10.99 -4.37 27.28
N ILE A 423 -11.47 -5.07 26.26
CA ILE A 423 -10.67 -5.50 25.12
C ILE A 423 -10.96 -4.59 23.93
N SER A 424 -9.99 -3.75 23.58
CA SER A 424 -10.07 -2.89 22.39
C SER A 424 -9.88 -3.69 21.10
N CYS A 425 -10.80 -3.48 20.17
CA CYS A 425 -10.89 -4.05 18.82
C CYS A 425 -10.94 -2.95 17.73
N ARG A 426 -10.76 -1.68 18.09
CA ARG A 426 -10.69 -0.52 17.17
C ARG A 426 -9.65 -0.70 16.07
N SER A 427 -8.58 -1.42 16.39
CA SER A 427 -7.48 -1.67 15.47
C SER A 427 -7.67 -2.90 14.56
N LEU A 428 -8.88 -3.46 14.52
CA LEU A 428 -9.22 -4.63 13.68
C LEU A 428 -9.93 -4.21 12.40
N ILE A 429 -9.77 -5.04 11.37
CA ILE A 429 -10.67 -5.07 10.21
C ILE A 429 -11.53 -6.32 10.34
N ILE A 430 -12.84 -6.15 10.48
CA ILE A 430 -13.78 -7.24 10.70
C ILE A 430 -14.43 -7.62 9.37
N ILE A 431 -14.34 -8.89 9.00
CA ILE A 431 -14.99 -9.45 7.83
C ILE A 431 -15.85 -10.61 8.30
N ALA A 432 -17.16 -10.44 8.27
CA ALA A 432 -18.11 -11.54 8.41
C ALA A 432 -18.46 -12.08 7.03
N THR A 433 -18.58 -13.39 6.88
CA THR A 433 -19.06 -14.00 5.63
C THR A 433 -20.34 -14.76 5.88
N SER A 434 -21.29 -14.66 4.96
CA SER A 434 -22.53 -15.43 5.00
C SER A 434 -22.88 -16.07 3.67
N ASN A 435 -23.55 -17.21 3.73
CA ASN A 435 -24.19 -17.85 2.59
C ASN A 435 -25.72 -17.65 2.55
N ALA A 436 -26.28 -16.83 3.45
CA ALA A 436 -27.69 -16.49 3.45
C ALA A 436 -28.10 -15.84 2.11
N GLY A 437 -29.26 -16.21 1.56
CA GLY A 437 -29.73 -15.73 0.26
C GLY A 437 -29.11 -16.43 -0.95
N ALA A 438 -28.15 -17.34 -0.79
CA ALA A 438 -27.54 -18.06 -1.91
C ALA A 438 -28.56 -18.94 -2.69
N GLU A 439 -29.73 -19.23 -2.12
CA GLU A 439 -30.87 -19.86 -2.82
C GLU A 439 -31.42 -19.06 -4.01
N VAL A 440 -31.26 -17.73 -4.02
CA VAL A 440 -31.71 -16.86 -5.12
C VAL A 440 -31.04 -17.27 -6.44
N TYR A 441 -29.78 -17.70 -6.36
CA TYR A 441 -29.03 -18.19 -7.52
C TYR A 441 -29.50 -19.56 -8.05
N ARG A 442 -30.39 -20.27 -7.35
CA ARG A 442 -30.95 -21.55 -7.82
C ARG A 442 -32.18 -21.36 -8.73
N GLY A 443 -32.95 -20.30 -8.51
CA GLY A 443 -34.26 -20.06 -9.13
C GLY A 443 -34.20 -19.55 -10.58
N THR A 444 -33.06 -19.05 -11.05
CA THR A 444 -32.91 -18.35 -12.34
C THR A 444 -32.79 -19.29 -13.56
N SER A 445 -33.00 -20.60 -13.40
CA SER A 445 -32.74 -21.63 -14.42
C SER A 445 -33.91 -21.94 -15.37
N ILE A 446 -35.05 -21.24 -15.29
CA ILE A 446 -36.23 -21.54 -16.11
C ILE A 446 -36.71 -20.28 -16.83
N GLY A 447 -36.13 -19.99 -18.00
CA GLY A 447 -36.59 -18.93 -18.90
C GLY A 447 -35.55 -18.54 -19.95
N PHE A 448 -35.84 -18.76 -21.22
CA PHE A 448 -34.98 -18.35 -22.34
C PHE A 448 -34.89 -16.81 -22.40
N SER A 449 -33.65 -16.31 -22.54
CA SER A 449 -33.29 -14.97 -23.03
C SER A 449 -33.67 -13.75 -22.19
N GLN A 450 -32.98 -13.56 -21.06
CA GLN A 450 -32.53 -12.24 -20.57
C GLN A 450 -31.33 -12.44 -19.64
N GLN A 451 -30.26 -11.63 -19.79
CA GLN A 451 -29.23 -11.52 -18.75
C GLN A 451 -29.94 -11.12 -17.46
N PRO A 452 -29.71 -11.81 -16.33
CA PRO A 452 -30.38 -11.43 -15.10
C PRO A 452 -29.90 -10.05 -14.69
N ASP A 453 -30.86 -9.15 -14.43
CA ASP A 453 -30.60 -7.82 -13.93
C ASP A 453 -29.98 -7.93 -12.52
N LEU A 454 -28.70 -7.53 -12.40
CA LEU A 454 -27.95 -7.62 -11.14
C LEU A 454 -28.66 -6.83 -10.03
N GLU A 455 -29.28 -5.69 -10.35
CA GLU A 455 -29.98 -4.87 -9.37
C GLU A 455 -31.22 -5.59 -8.80
N GLN A 456 -31.98 -6.30 -9.64
CA GLN A 456 -33.13 -7.09 -9.18
C GLN A 456 -32.68 -8.30 -8.34
N MET A 457 -31.55 -8.91 -8.69
CA MET A 457 -30.99 -10.00 -7.91
C MET A 457 -30.51 -9.52 -6.52
N ASP A 458 -29.85 -8.38 -6.47
CA ASP A 458 -29.37 -7.80 -5.20
C ASP A 458 -30.54 -7.41 -4.29
N GLN A 459 -31.63 -6.86 -4.84
CA GLN A 459 -32.85 -6.60 -4.08
C GLN A 459 -33.47 -7.87 -3.48
N GLU A 460 -33.50 -8.97 -4.23
CA GLU A 460 -34.01 -10.25 -3.72
C GLU A 460 -33.05 -10.89 -2.69
N LEU A 461 -31.74 -10.73 -2.87
CA LEU A 461 -30.73 -11.13 -1.89
C LEU A 461 -30.89 -10.35 -0.58
N ASP A 462 -31.06 -9.04 -0.66
CA ASP A 462 -31.33 -8.18 0.49
C ASP A 462 -32.60 -8.61 1.22
N ARG A 463 -33.68 -8.87 0.48
CA ARG A 463 -34.92 -9.41 1.06
C ARG A 463 -34.67 -10.71 1.84
N LYS A 464 -33.86 -11.62 1.29
CA LYS A 464 -33.48 -12.88 1.95
C LYS A 464 -32.53 -12.71 3.12
N LEU A 465 -31.66 -11.70 3.08
CA LEU A 465 -30.82 -11.32 4.20
C LEU A 465 -31.65 -10.78 5.36
N TYR A 466 -32.65 -9.94 5.09
CA TYR A 466 -33.57 -9.43 6.11
C TYR A 466 -34.45 -10.52 6.74
N GLU A 467 -34.68 -11.65 6.05
CA GLU A 467 -35.34 -12.82 6.63
C GLU A 467 -34.43 -13.56 7.63
N HIS A 468 -33.10 -13.56 7.43
CA HIS A 468 -32.13 -14.30 8.25
C HIS A 468 -31.48 -13.47 9.35
N PHE A 469 -31.30 -12.18 9.12
CA PHE A 469 -30.65 -11.25 10.03
C PHE A 469 -31.58 -10.08 10.37
N ARG A 470 -31.50 -9.60 11.61
CA ARG A 470 -32.19 -8.39 12.03
C ARG A 470 -31.63 -7.17 11.28
N ILE A 471 -32.49 -6.21 10.94
CA ILE A 471 -32.08 -5.00 10.21
C ILE A 471 -31.09 -4.17 11.04
N GLU A 472 -31.31 -4.09 12.35
CA GLU A 472 -30.40 -3.42 13.29
C GLU A 472 -29.01 -4.04 13.28
N PHE A 473 -28.90 -5.34 12.98
CA PHE A 473 -27.64 -6.04 12.86
C PHE A 473 -26.90 -5.66 11.57
N LEU A 474 -27.60 -5.70 10.44
CA LEU A 474 -27.02 -5.40 9.12
C LEU A 474 -26.50 -3.96 9.04
N ASN A 475 -27.24 -3.02 9.63
CA ASN A 475 -26.88 -1.60 9.66
C ASN A 475 -25.62 -1.26 10.48
N ARG A 476 -25.04 -2.23 11.22
CA ARG A 476 -23.79 -2.00 11.97
C ARG A 476 -22.55 -2.25 11.13
N PHE A 477 -22.65 -3.04 10.08
CA PHE A 477 -21.54 -3.17 9.15
C PHE A 477 -21.40 -1.88 8.36
N ASP A 478 -20.16 -1.45 8.11
CA ASP A 478 -19.91 -0.28 7.27
C ASP A 478 -20.38 -0.54 5.83
N GLN A 479 -20.31 -1.80 5.39
CA GLN A 479 -20.86 -2.21 4.10
C GLN A 479 -21.25 -3.70 4.09
N VAL A 480 -22.44 -4.00 3.54
CA VAL A 480 -22.81 -5.34 3.07
C VAL A 480 -22.40 -5.44 1.60
N VAL A 481 -21.66 -6.49 1.24
CA VAL A 481 -21.10 -6.66 -0.10
C VAL A 481 -21.56 -7.99 -0.68
N HIS A 482 -22.16 -7.94 -1.86
CA HIS A 482 -22.65 -9.11 -2.57
C HIS A 482 -21.52 -9.75 -3.39
N PHE A 483 -21.41 -11.08 -3.29
CA PHE A 483 -20.51 -11.90 -4.07
C PHE A 483 -21.31 -12.77 -5.02
N HIS A 484 -21.19 -12.49 -6.31
CA HIS A 484 -21.95 -13.21 -7.33
C HIS A 484 -21.25 -14.52 -7.72
N PRO A 485 -22.01 -15.52 -8.23
CA PRO A 485 -21.45 -16.73 -8.83
C PRO A 485 -20.44 -16.39 -9.94
N LEU A 486 -19.39 -17.20 -10.03
CA LEU A 486 -18.34 -17.01 -11.02
C LEU A 486 -18.82 -17.42 -12.42
N GLY A 487 -18.51 -16.63 -13.43
CA GLY A 487 -18.77 -16.98 -14.81
C GLY A 487 -17.76 -17.99 -15.37
N ARG A 488 -18.07 -18.52 -16.55
CA ARG A 488 -17.25 -19.57 -17.21
C ARG A 488 -15.81 -19.12 -17.48
N GLN A 489 -15.61 -17.84 -17.82
CA GLN A 489 -14.28 -17.27 -18.08
C GLN A 489 -13.45 -17.15 -16.80
N GLU A 490 -14.06 -16.71 -15.69
CA GLU A 490 -13.40 -16.64 -14.39
C GLU A 490 -12.98 -18.05 -13.94
N ILE A 491 -13.85 -19.05 -14.08
CA ILE A 491 -13.56 -20.44 -13.70
C ILE A 491 -12.44 -21.02 -14.56
N ARG A 492 -12.42 -20.75 -15.88
CA ARG A 492 -11.32 -21.16 -16.77
C ARG A 492 -9.98 -20.57 -16.29
N THR A 493 -9.98 -19.31 -15.89
CA THR A 493 -8.78 -18.63 -15.35
C THR A 493 -8.32 -19.26 -14.03
N ILE A 494 -9.26 -19.58 -13.13
CA ILE A 494 -8.94 -20.29 -11.87
C ILE A 494 -8.39 -21.68 -12.17
N ALA A 495 -8.99 -22.42 -13.11
CA ALA A 495 -8.54 -23.76 -13.50
C ALA A 495 -7.10 -23.74 -14.00
N SER A 496 -6.75 -22.78 -14.86
CA SER A 496 -5.37 -22.59 -15.34
C SER A 496 -4.38 -22.42 -14.17
N ARG A 497 -4.72 -21.59 -13.17
CA ARG A 497 -3.86 -21.35 -12.00
C ARG A 497 -3.71 -22.61 -11.13
N GLU A 498 -4.77 -23.37 -10.93
CA GLU A 498 -4.74 -24.60 -10.13
C GLU A 498 -3.94 -25.71 -10.85
N ILE A 499 -4.06 -25.83 -12.17
CA ILE A 499 -3.24 -26.72 -12.99
C ILE A 499 -1.75 -26.33 -12.93
N GLU A 500 -1.43 -25.03 -12.96
CA GLU A 500 -0.06 -24.56 -12.81
C GLU A 500 0.51 -24.90 -11.41
N ALA A 501 -0.31 -24.81 -10.36
CA ALA A 501 0.07 -25.25 -9.03
C ALA A 501 0.33 -26.78 -8.97
N LEU A 502 -0.39 -27.60 -9.75
CA LEU A 502 -0.14 -29.04 -9.83
C LEU A 502 1.26 -29.37 -10.36
N ARG A 503 1.80 -28.58 -11.30
CA ARG A 503 3.16 -28.77 -11.84
C ARG A 503 4.24 -28.74 -10.75
N ASN A 504 3.98 -28.02 -9.66
CA ASN A 504 4.90 -27.87 -8.54
C ASN A 504 4.80 -28.97 -7.48
N ARG A 505 3.93 -29.98 -7.65
CA ARG A 505 3.79 -31.09 -6.68
C ARG A 505 5.03 -31.98 -6.64
N ASN A 506 5.39 -32.41 -5.43
CA ASN A 506 6.58 -33.24 -5.18
C ASN A 506 6.62 -34.52 -6.05
N GLY A 507 5.48 -35.15 -6.32
CA GLY A 507 5.42 -36.37 -7.15
C GLY A 507 5.90 -36.17 -8.59
N LEU A 508 5.60 -35.02 -9.19
CA LEU A 508 6.05 -34.66 -10.55
C LEU A 508 7.45 -34.04 -10.50
N LYS A 509 7.67 -33.09 -9.58
CA LYS A 509 8.92 -32.34 -9.46
C LYS A 509 10.12 -33.21 -9.08
N ALA A 510 9.96 -34.14 -8.13
CA ALA A 510 11.05 -35.03 -7.70
C ALA A 510 11.45 -36.07 -8.76
N ARG A 511 10.54 -36.37 -9.69
CA ARG A 511 10.77 -37.30 -10.81
C ARG A 511 11.15 -36.57 -12.11
N GLY A 512 11.20 -35.24 -12.10
CA GLY A 512 11.48 -34.42 -13.28
C GLY A 512 10.44 -34.60 -14.40
N ILE A 513 9.20 -34.95 -14.06
CA ILE A 513 8.14 -35.20 -15.05
C ILE A 513 7.56 -33.86 -15.50
N SER A 514 7.54 -33.63 -16.80
CA SER A 514 6.92 -32.45 -17.41
C SER A 514 5.44 -32.70 -17.73
N LEU A 515 4.61 -31.66 -17.60
CA LEU A 515 3.16 -31.74 -17.83
C LEU A 515 2.74 -30.82 -18.99
N GLU A 516 2.39 -31.41 -20.12
CA GLU A 516 1.72 -30.74 -21.22
C GLU A 516 0.20 -30.82 -21.02
N VAL A 517 -0.49 -29.68 -21.13
CA VAL A 517 -1.92 -29.57 -20.87
C VAL A 517 -2.59 -28.99 -22.11
N ASP A 518 -3.52 -29.74 -22.69
CA ASP A 518 -4.37 -29.27 -23.78
C ASP A 518 -5.39 -28.24 -23.27
N ASP A 519 -5.67 -27.18 -24.04
CA ASP A 519 -6.69 -26.18 -23.72
C ASP A 519 -8.08 -26.80 -23.53
N ALA A 520 -8.33 -27.93 -24.21
CA ALA A 520 -9.54 -28.72 -24.02
C ALA A 520 -9.76 -29.17 -22.56
N ILE A 521 -8.69 -29.34 -21.77
CA ILE A 521 -8.79 -29.63 -20.32
C ILE A 521 -9.34 -28.42 -19.58
N LEU A 522 -8.86 -27.21 -19.89
CA LEU A 522 -9.32 -25.99 -19.22
C LEU A 522 -10.79 -25.74 -19.50
N ASP A 523 -11.23 -25.97 -20.74
CA ASP A 523 -12.64 -25.88 -21.12
C ASP A 523 -13.49 -26.98 -20.48
N TRP A 524 -12.97 -28.20 -20.41
CA TRP A 524 -13.64 -29.31 -19.75
C TRP A 524 -13.79 -29.04 -18.24
N LEU A 525 -12.76 -28.51 -17.59
CA LEU A 525 -12.78 -28.10 -16.19
C LEU A 525 -13.69 -26.90 -15.94
N ALA A 526 -13.80 -25.96 -16.89
CA ALA A 526 -14.74 -24.84 -16.76
C ALA A 526 -16.20 -25.31 -16.79
N VAL A 527 -16.50 -26.40 -17.51
CA VAL A 527 -17.85 -27.00 -17.57
C VAL A 527 -18.11 -27.96 -16.42
N HIS A 528 -17.20 -28.91 -16.16
CA HIS A 528 -17.40 -30.00 -15.20
C HIS A 528 -16.80 -29.72 -13.82
N GLY A 529 -15.98 -28.68 -13.69
CA GLY A 529 -15.42 -28.19 -12.43
C GLY A 529 -16.19 -27.02 -11.84
N TYR A 530 -17.29 -26.60 -12.48
CA TYR A 530 -18.19 -25.59 -11.94
C TYR A 530 -19.45 -26.19 -11.35
N ASP A 531 -19.76 -25.78 -10.13
CA ASP A 531 -21.09 -25.96 -9.56
C ASP A 531 -21.53 -24.59 -9.01
N PRO A 532 -22.69 -24.05 -9.41
CA PRO A 532 -23.21 -22.77 -8.90
C PRO A 532 -23.30 -22.67 -7.37
N HIS A 533 -23.45 -23.80 -6.66
CA HIS A 533 -23.55 -23.86 -5.19
C HIS A 533 -22.19 -23.90 -4.50
N PHE A 534 -21.23 -24.62 -5.09
CA PHE A 534 -19.91 -24.88 -4.49
C PHE A 534 -18.78 -24.01 -5.06
N GLY A 535 -19.05 -23.25 -6.14
CA GLY A 535 -18.12 -22.34 -6.79
C GLY A 535 -16.80 -23.02 -7.16
N ALA A 536 -15.69 -22.29 -7.03
CA ALA A 536 -14.36 -22.80 -7.36
C ALA A 536 -13.84 -23.91 -6.40
N ARG A 537 -14.53 -24.22 -5.29
CA ARG A 537 -14.16 -25.35 -4.43
C ARG A 537 -14.46 -26.69 -5.12
N PHE A 538 -15.48 -26.75 -5.96
CA PHE A 538 -15.80 -27.93 -6.76
C PHE A 538 -14.70 -28.20 -7.79
N LEU A 539 -14.18 -27.14 -8.42
CA LEU A 539 -13.09 -27.22 -9.39
C LEU A 539 -11.86 -27.94 -8.83
N ARG A 540 -11.41 -27.57 -7.63
CA ARG A 540 -10.28 -28.27 -6.97
C ARG A 540 -10.56 -29.76 -6.78
N ARG A 541 -11.77 -30.13 -6.36
CA ARG A 541 -12.16 -31.54 -6.22
C ARG A 541 -12.20 -32.25 -7.57
N THR A 542 -12.68 -31.60 -8.62
CA THR A 542 -12.72 -32.13 -9.99
C THR A 542 -11.31 -32.33 -10.54
N ILE A 543 -10.40 -31.39 -10.29
CA ILE A 543 -8.97 -31.51 -10.60
C ILE A 543 -8.37 -32.70 -9.86
N GLU A 544 -8.57 -32.83 -8.55
CA GLU A 544 -8.04 -33.97 -7.80
C GLU A 544 -8.59 -35.31 -8.29
N ARG A 545 -9.91 -35.40 -8.50
CA ARG A 545 -10.57 -36.66 -8.87
C ARG A 545 -10.27 -37.10 -10.29
N ASN A 546 -10.12 -36.18 -11.24
CA ASN A 546 -10.01 -36.52 -12.66
C ASN A 546 -8.60 -36.25 -13.18
N VAL A 547 -8.03 -35.07 -12.91
CA VAL A 547 -6.70 -34.70 -13.41
C VAL A 547 -5.60 -35.39 -12.62
N THR A 548 -5.58 -35.24 -11.29
CA THR A 548 -4.55 -35.86 -10.44
C THR A 548 -4.63 -37.38 -10.51
N THR A 549 -5.84 -37.97 -10.46
CA THR A 549 -6.03 -39.41 -10.59
C THR A 549 -5.53 -39.94 -11.93
N SER A 550 -5.90 -39.33 -13.06
CA SER A 550 -5.41 -39.79 -14.36
C SER A 550 -3.88 -39.67 -14.47
N LEU A 551 -3.28 -38.60 -13.93
CA LEU A 551 -1.82 -38.48 -13.86
C LEU A 551 -1.20 -39.57 -12.98
N ALA A 552 -1.78 -39.87 -11.82
CA ALA A 552 -1.30 -40.93 -10.94
C ALA A 552 -1.43 -42.31 -11.60
N GLU A 553 -2.54 -42.59 -12.27
CA GLU A 553 -2.76 -43.83 -13.01
C GLU A 553 -1.76 -43.99 -14.16
N ALA A 554 -1.52 -42.94 -14.95
CA ALA A 554 -0.49 -42.96 -16.00
C ALA A 554 0.91 -43.22 -15.41
N MET A 555 1.24 -42.57 -14.30
CA MET A 555 2.52 -42.75 -13.59
C MET A 555 2.72 -44.15 -12.98
N VAL A 556 1.63 -44.91 -12.76
CA VAL A 556 1.67 -46.25 -12.17
C VAL A 556 1.57 -47.34 -13.25
N ARG A 557 0.72 -47.15 -14.26
CA ARG A 557 0.46 -48.13 -15.32
C ARG A 557 1.54 -48.14 -16.40
N GLU A 558 2.03 -46.96 -16.76
CA GLU A 558 3.11 -46.81 -17.73
C GLU A 558 4.41 -46.68 -16.94
N THR A 559 5.50 -47.30 -17.42
CA THR A 559 6.82 -47.19 -16.76
C THR A 559 7.38 -45.80 -17.05
N VAL A 560 6.88 -44.80 -16.32
CA VAL A 560 7.26 -43.39 -16.52
C VAL A 560 8.64 -43.17 -15.92
N GLU A 561 9.67 -43.18 -16.76
CA GLU A 561 11.05 -42.92 -16.38
C GLU A 561 11.24 -41.46 -15.90
N LYS A 562 12.33 -41.21 -15.16
CA LYS A 562 12.66 -39.84 -14.75
C LYS A 562 12.90 -38.98 -16.00
N GLY A 563 12.27 -37.81 -16.07
CA GLY A 563 12.36 -36.91 -17.23
C GLY A 563 11.29 -37.11 -18.32
N SER A 564 10.35 -38.05 -18.11
CA SER A 564 9.23 -38.27 -19.04
C SER A 564 8.30 -37.05 -19.13
N THR A 565 7.59 -36.91 -20.26
CA THR A 565 6.50 -35.94 -20.41
C THR A 565 5.16 -36.66 -20.39
N LEU A 566 4.26 -36.21 -19.51
CA LEU A 566 2.87 -36.63 -19.50
C LEU A 566 2.04 -35.58 -20.24
N ALA A 567 1.27 -36.02 -21.24
CA ALA A 567 0.28 -35.18 -21.89
C ALA A 567 -1.10 -35.42 -21.29
N LEU A 568 -1.73 -34.35 -20.84
CA LEU A 568 -3.07 -34.32 -20.29
C LEU A 568 -4.04 -33.81 -21.36
N GLY A 569 -5.06 -34.60 -21.69
CA GLY A 569 -6.05 -34.27 -22.70
C GLY A 569 -7.44 -34.84 -22.37
N VAL A 570 -8.43 -34.46 -23.16
CA VAL A 570 -9.81 -34.97 -23.00
C VAL A 570 -10.11 -35.96 -24.12
N ARG A 571 -10.52 -37.18 -23.76
CA ARG A 571 -10.96 -38.22 -24.71
C ARG A 571 -12.26 -38.84 -24.24
N ALA A 572 -13.22 -39.01 -25.17
CA ALA A 572 -14.55 -39.55 -24.86
C ALA A 572 -15.21 -38.90 -23.63
N ASN A 573 -15.08 -37.58 -23.50
CA ASN A 573 -15.55 -36.78 -22.37
C ASN A 573 -14.95 -37.14 -20.99
N ARG A 574 -13.77 -37.78 -20.95
CA ARG A 574 -13.02 -38.06 -19.72
C ARG A 574 -11.61 -37.49 -19.82
N VAL A 575 -11.05 -37.09 -18.67
CA VAL A 575 -9.65 -36.67 -18.58
C VAL A 575 -8.75 -37.89 -18.71
N ASP A 576 -7.87 -37.86 -19.70
CA ASP A 576 -6.90 -38.90 -19.98
C ASP A 576 -5.49 -38.33 -19.81
N ALA A 577 -4.58 -39.14 -19.28
CA ALA A 577 -3.17 -38.81 -19.15
C ALA A 577 -2.36 -39.96 -19.73
N ARG A 578 -1.39 -39.63 -20.58
CA ARG A 578 -0.53 -40.63 -21.22
C ARG A 578 0.91 -40.18 -21.24
N ALA A 579 1.81 -41.12 -21.01
CA ALA A 579 3.21 -40.99 -21.31
C ALA A 579 3.38 -41.01 -22.82
N ILE A 580 4.10 -40.02 -23.33
CA ILE A 580 4.47 -39.98 -24.73
C ILE A 580 5.81 -40.71 -24.84
N GLU A 581 5.85 -41.83 -25.57
CA GLU A 581 7.10 -42.56 -25.85
C GLU A 581 8.14 -41.63 -26.52
N PRO A 582 9.43 -41.76 -26.15
CA PRO A 582 10.47 -40.95 -26.76
C PRO A 582 10.70 -41.43 -28.20
N ALA A 583 10.22 -40.66 -29.18
CA ALA A 583 10.73 -40.77 -30.54
C ALA A 583 12.27 -40.63 -30.51
N ALA A 584 12.97 -41.50 -31.26
CA ALA A 584 14.42 -41.64 -31.37
C ALA A 584 15.20 -40.38 -30.91
N HIS A 585 16.07 -40.57 -29.90
CA HIS A 585 16.86 -39.52 -29.29
C HIS A 585 17.93 -38.98 -30.26
N VAL A 586 17.53 -38.08 -31.15
CA VAL A 586 18.29 -36.83 -31.28
C VAL A 586 18.08 -36.13 -29.93
N PRO A 587 19.12 -35.64 -29.24
CA PRO A 587 18.87 -34.91 -28.01
C PRO A 587 17.95 -33.76 -28.39
N LYS A 588 16.68 -33.85 -27.99
CA LYS A 588 15.82 -32.68 -27.88
C LYS A 588 16.35 -31.97 -26.65
N THR A 589 17.48 -31.32 -26.85
CA THR A 589 17.74 -30.10 -26.12
C THR A 589 16.43 -29.31 -26.19
N GLU A 590 15.87 -28.90 -25.05
CA GLU A 590 14.76 -27.95 -25.06
C GLU A 590 15.19 -26.85 -26.03
N THR A 591 14.55 -26.76 -27.19
CA THR A 591 14.84 -25.71 -28.16
C THR A 591 13.69 -24.75 -28.12
N VAL A 592 13.97 -23.49 -27.83
CA VAL A 592 12.97 -22.44 -27.91
C VAL A 592 13.09 -21.78 -29.28
N ARG A 593 11.94 -21.65 -29.97
CA ARG A 593 11.82 -20.94 -31.24
C ARG A 593 11.57 -19.47 -30.97
N ARG A 594 12.57 -18.63 -31.19
CA ARG A 594 12.47 -17.16 -31.05
C ARG A 594 13.25 -16.47 -32.16
N ARG A 595 12.91 -15.20 -32.40
CA ARG A 595 13.69 -14.33 -33.27
C ARG A 595 14.82 -13.71 -32.45
N PHE A 596 15.99 -13.65 -33.06
CA PHE A 596 17.14 -12.93 -32.51
C PHE A 596 17.71 -12.07 -33.66
N GLY A 597 17.94 -10.80 -33.39
CA GLY A 597 18.35 -9.75 -34.32
C GLY A 597 17.28 -9.29 -35.30
N ALA A 598 17.66 -8.41 -36.23
CA ALA A 598 16.80 -7.88 -37.32
C ALA A 598 16.47 -8.91 -38.42
N SER A 599 16.76 -10.19 -38.21
CA SER A 599 16.53 -11.26 -39.20
C SER A 599 15.16 -11.91 -39.00
N GLU A 600 14.37 -12.01 -40.08
CA GLU A 600 13.03 -12.62 -40.05
C GLU A 600 13.01 -14.13 -39.71
N LYS A 601 14.16 -14.80 -39.72
CA LYS A 601 14.27 -16.26 -39.51
C LYS A 601 14.19 -16.64 -38.03
N VAL A 602 13.13 -17.35 -37.67
CA VAL A 602 12.94 -17.99 -36.36
C VAL A 602 13.92 -19.16 -36.21
N SER A 603 14.88 -19.06 -35.30
CA SER A 603 15.84 -20.13 -35.01
C SER A 603 15.39 -20.95 -33.80
N SER A 604 15.47 -22.28 -33.90
CA SER A 604 15.23 -23.22 -32.80
C SER A 604 16.53 -23.36 -32.01
N LEU A 605 16.66 -22.71 -30.85
CA LEU A 605 17.90 -22.68 -30.08
C LEU A 605 17.80 -23.46 -28.79
N ASP A 606 18.82 -24.27 -28.53
CA ASP A 606 18.96 -25.03 -27.30
C ASP A 606 19.63 -24.28 -26.15
N ARG A 607 19.71 -24.88 -24.95
CA ARG A 607 20.31 -24.22 -23.77
C ARG A 607 21.75 -23.79 -24.01
N LYS A 608 22.55 -24.65 -24.63
CA LYS A 608 23.96 -24.38 -24.88
C LYS A 608 24.11 -23.26 -25.92
N GLN A 609 23.22 -23.22 -26.90
CA GLN A 609 23.14 -22.17 -27.91
C GLN A 609 22.61 -20.85 -27.34
N LEU A 610 21.64 -20.88 -26.42
CA LEU A 610 21.13 -19.71 -25.70
C LEU A 610 22.18 -19.14 -24.75
N ASP A 611 22.89 -19.98 -23.99
CA ASP A 611 24.00 -19.55 -23.14
C ASP A 611 25.14 -18.93 -23.97
N ALA A 612 25.44 -19.51 -25.15
CA ALA A 612 26.42 -18.95 -26.08
C ALA A 612 25.95 -17.61 -26.67
N HIS A 613 24.66 -17.49 -27.02
CA HIS A 613 24.09 -16.26 -27.56
C HIS A 613 24.04 -15.17 -26.49
N ALA A 614 23.63 -15.49 -25.27
CA ALA A 614 23.65 -14.58 -24.14
C ALA A 614 25.07 -14.08 -23.83
N GLY A 615 26.06 -14.98 -23.86
CA GLY A 615 27.46 -14.61 -23.73
C GLY A 615 27.96 -13.68 -24.85
N GLU A 616 27.44 -13.86 -26.07
CA GLU A 616 27.75 -12.97 -27.20
C GLU A 616 27.10 -11.59 -27.05
N LEU A 617 25.85 -11.52 -26.58
CA LEU A 617 25.17 -10.26 -26.29
C LEU A 617 25.88 -9.47 -25.20
N VAL A 618 26.29 -10.13 -24.11
CA VAL A 618 27.08 -9.49 -23.05
C VAL A 618 28.40 -8.95 -23.61
N ARG A 619 29.06 -9.70 -24.50
CA ARG A 619 30.32 -9.27 -25.15
C ARG A 619 30.11 -8.04 -26.06
N ARG A 620 29.03 -8.04 -26.86
CA ARG A 620 28.68 -6.93 -27.76
C ARG A 620 28.20 -5.68 -27.01
N ALA A 621 27.51 -5.88 -25.89
CA ALA A 621 27.04 -4.80 -25.04
C ALA A 621 28.15 -4.17 -24.19
N ALA A 622 29.21 -4.92 -23.87
CA ALA A 622 30.33 -4.44 -23.05
C ALA A 622 30.90 -3.06 -23.45
N PRO A 623 31.22 -2.77 -24.74
CA PRO A 623 31.69 -1.43 -25.13
C PRO A 623 30.64 -0.33 -24.95
N LEU A 624 29.34 -0.63 -25.10
CA LEU A 624 28.25 0.34 -24.90
C LEU A 624 28.02 0.61 -23.41
N ILE A 625 28.07 -0.43 -22.59
CA ILE A 625 28.03 -0.33 -21.13
C ILE A 625 29.24 0.46 -20.63
N ALA A 626 30.43 0.25 -21.20
CA ALA A 626 31.61 1.06 -20.86
C ALA A 626 31.42 2.54 -21.22
N ARG A 627 30.81 2.86 -22.37
CA ARG A 627 30.44 4.24 -22.74
C ARG A 627 29.40 4.85 -21.80
N LEU A 628 28.43 4.05 -21.33
CA LEU A 628 27.46 4.48 -20.32
C LEU A 628 28.15 4.84 -19.00
N GLU A 629 29.08 4.00 -18.52
CA GLU A 629 29.83 4.25 -17.29
C GLU A 629 30.80 5.43 -17.43
N GLU A 630 31.40 5.62 -18.61
CA GLU A 630 32.20 6.81 -18.93
C GLU A 630 31.34 8.08 -18.89
N ALA A 631 30.15 8.05 -19.50
CA ALA A 631 29.20 9.16 -19.42
C ALA A 631 28.72 9.41 -17.97
N ARG A 632 28.52 8.38 -17.15
CA ARG A 632 28.18 8.55 -15.73
C ARG A 632 29.31 9.25 -14.97
N THR A 633 30.54 8.86 -15.26
CA THR A 633 31.74 9.47 -14.68
C THR A 633 31.85 10.94 -15.10
N GLN A 634 31.68 11.25 -16.39
CA GLN A 634 31.66 12.62 -16.90
C GLN A 634 30.55 13.48 -16.27
N ALA A 635 29.34 12.94 -16.09
CA ALA A 635 28.26 13.64 -15.37
C ALA A 635 28.64 13.94 -13.91
N SER A 636 29.23 12.95 -13.24
CA SER A 636 29.72 13.09 -11.86
C SER A 636 30.81 14.16 -11.76
N ASP A 637 31.74 14.21 -12.72
CA ASP A 637 32.79 15.22 -12.77
C ASP A 637 32.22 16.63 -13.01
N LEU A 638 31.24 16.77 -13.92
CA LEU A 638 30.54 18.04 -14.13
C LEU A 638 29.77 18.47 -12.88
N LEU A 639 29.10 17.55 -12.17
CA LEU A 639 28.46 17.82 -10.86
C LEU A 639 29.48 18.27 -9.81
N ALA A 640 30.65 17.64 -9.76
CA ALA A 640 31.72 18.04 -8.86
C ALA A 640 32.22 19.46 -9.15
N VAL A 641 32.33 19.84 -10.44
CA VAL A 641 32.66 21.21 -10.87
C VAL A 641 31.57 22.20 -10.46
N MET A 642 30.28 21.87 -10.62
CA MET A 642 29.17 22.72 -10.19
C MET A 642 29.13 22.97 -8.67
N ASN A 643 29.73 22.07 -7.89
CA ASN A 643 29.83 22.17 -6.43
C ASN A 643 31.08 22.92 -5.93
N GLN A 644 31.98 23.37 -6.81
CA GLN A 644 33.16 24.14 -6.42
C GLN A 644 32.81 25.56 -6.00
N GLN A 645 33.56 26.09 -5.02
CA GLN A 645 33.39 27.44 -4.51
C GLN A 645 33.75 28.46 -5.61
N GLY A 646 32.81 29.35 -5.98
CA GLY A 646 32.99 30.36 -7.03
C GLY A 646 32.50 29.95 -8.43
N PHE A 647 31.94 28.75 -8.62
CA PHE A 647 31.38 28.30 -9.90
C PHE A 647 30.30 29.25 -10.46
N TRP A 648 29.42 29.75 -9.59
CA TRP A 648 28.32 30.64 -9.97
C TRP A 648 28.74 32.09 -10.26
N ASP A 649 30.01 32.44 -9.99
CA ASP A 649 30.53 33.80 -10.19
C ASP A 649 30.84 34.10 -11.67
N GLN A 650 30.82 33.08 -12.55
CA GLN A 650 31.04 33.19 -14.00
C GLN A 650 29.85 32.62 -14.79
N PRO A 651 28.79 33.41 -15.04
CA PRO A 651 27.52 32.92 -15.59
C PRO A 651 27.62 32.23 -16.96
N ALA A 652 28.52 32.70 -17.83
CA ALA A 652 28.70 32.12 -19.17
C ALA A 652 29.34 30.73 -19.11
N SER A 653 30.32 30.52 -18.24
CA SER A 653 30.97 29.22 -18.04
C SER A 653 30.05 28.24 -17.29
N ALA A 654 29.32 28.74 -16.30
CA ALA A 654 28.34 27.94 -15.55
C ALA A 654 27.21 27.43 -16.46
N GLN A 655 26.70 28.28 -17.37
CA GLN A 655 25.68 27.89 -18.33
C GLN A 655 26.18 26.82 -19.31
N GLN A 656 27.41 26.95 -19.80
CA GLN A 656 28.02 25.96 -20.69
C GLN A 656 28.16 24.58 -20.01
N ILE A 657 28.58 24.56 -18.74
CA ILE A 657 28.71 23.32 -17.95
C ILE A 657 27.35 22.71 -17.62
N LEU A 658 26.34 23.55 -17.32
CA LEU A 658 24.96 23.10 -17.11
C LEU A 658 24.37 22.48 -18.38
N ASP A 659 24.62 23.08 -19.55
CA ASP A 659 24.11 22.56 -20.81
C ASP A 659 24.80 21.25 -21.21
N GLN A 660 26.12 21.15 -21.00
CA GLN A 660 26.86 19.89 -21.14
C GLN A 660 26.34 18.80 -20.20
N TYR A 661 26.12 19.12 -18.93
CA TYR A 661 25.56 18.17 -17.96
C TYR A 661 24.14 17.72 -18.35
N ARG A 662 23.29 18.63 -18.83
CA ARG A 662 21.92 18.32 -19.25
C ARG A 662 21.86 17.43 -20.48
N GLU A 663 22.71 17.67 -21.47
CA GLU A 663 22.83 16.82 -22.67
C GLU A 663 23.28 15.41 -22.28
N LEU A 664 24.23 15.33 -21.36
CA LEU A 664 24.73 14.06 -20.82
C LEU A 664 23.66 13.34 -19.99
N ASP A 665 22.92 14.03 -19.12
CA ASP A 665 21.86 13.47 -18.26
C ASP A 665 20.71 12.86 -19.08
N LEU A 666 20.32 13.49 -20.19
CA LEU A 666 19.33 12.95 -21.12
C LEU A 666 19.83 11.68 -21.82
N THR A 667 21.08 11.70 -22.26
CA THR A 667 21.75 10.55 -22.87
C THR A 667 21.85 9.39 -21.87
N LEU A 668 22.22 9.68 -20.62
CA LEU A 668 22.31 8.71 -19.53
C LEU A 668 20.97 8.07 -19.19
N ALA A 669 19.88 8.85 -19.16
CA ALA A 669 18.54 8.33 -18.90
C ALA A 669 18.08 7.38 -20.02
N ALA A 670 18.36 7.72 -21.28
CA ALA A 670 18.01 6.90 -22.43
C ALA A 670 18.85 5.61 -22.50
N TRP A 671 20.16 5.71 -22.31
CA TRP A 671 21.08 4.58 -22.33
C TRP A 671 20.89 3.65 -21.12
N SER A 672 20.65 4.19 -19.92
CA SER A 672 20.42 3.37 -18.72
C SER A 672 19.20 2.45 -18.85
N ARG A 673 18.13 2.92 -19.52
CA ARG A 673 16.93 2.10 -19.78
C ARG A 673 17.21 0.95 -20.76
N LEU A 674 18.04 1.20 -21.78
CA LEU A 674 18.44 0.16 -22.74
C LEU A 674 19.47 -0.81 -22.15
N ALA A 675 20.28 -0.34 -21.20
CA ALA A 675 21.27 -1.13 -20.51
C ALA A 675 20.67 -2.09 -19.47
N GLU A 676 19.50 -1.77 -18.90
CA GLU A 676 18.89 -2.53 -17.80
C GLU A 676 18.73 -4.05 -18.12
N PRO A 677 18.11 -4.46 -19.24
CA PRO A 677 18.02 -5.89 -19.59
C PRO A 677 19.38 -6.55 -19.87
N LEU A 678 20.37 -5.77 -20.30
CA LEU A 678 21.74 -6.24 -20.60
C LEU A 678 22.57 -6.44 -19.34
N LEU A 679 22.38 -5.59 -18.33
CA LEU A 679 23.06 -5.64 -17.03
C LEU A 679 22.49 -6.75 -16.13
N GLU A 680 21.20 -7.05 -16.24
CA GLU A 680 20.55 -8.13 -15.48
C GLU A 680 20.86 -9.52 -16.04
N LEU A 681 21.16 -9.62 -17.34
CA LEU A 681 21.33 -10.89 -18.04
C LEU A 681 22.39 -11.82 -17.41
N PRO A 682 23.60 -11.37 -16.99
CA PRO A 682 24.60 -12.21 -16.35
C PRO A 682 24.12 -12.82 -15.02
N GLU A 683 23.44 -12.04 -14.19
CA GLU A 683 22.91 -12.51 -12.90
C GLU A 683 21.76 -13.51 -13.12
N GLN A 684 20.87 -13.21 -14.08
CA GLN A 684 19.80 -14.12 -14.46
C GLN A 684 20.34 -15.45 -15.01
N ILE A 685 21.40 -15.43 -15.84
CA ILE A 685 22.08 -16.65 -16.31
C ILE A 685 22.62 -17.46 -15.12
N GLU A 686 23.29 -16.82 -14.17
CA GLU A 686 23.91 -17.50 -13.03
C GLU A 686 22.87 -18.08 -12.06
N GLN A 687 21.81 -17.32 -11.75
CA GLN A 687 20.68 -17.80 -10.95
C GLN A 687 19.95 -18.98 -11.62
N LEU A 688 19.84 -18.95 -12.96
CA LEU A 688 19.23 -20.02 -13.77
C LEU A 688 20.15 -21.23 -13.98
N ARG A 689 21.46 -21.11 -13.74
CA ARG A 689 22.40 -22.26 -13.66
C ARG A 689 22.26 -23.02 -12.34
N GLN A 690 21.99 -22.32 -11.25
CA GLN A 690 21.90 -22.90 -9.90
C GLN A 690 20.55 -23.57 -9.59
N ARG A 691 19.53 -23.36 -10.44
CA ARG A 691 18.20 -23.97 -10.32
C ARG A 691 17.82 -24.70 -11.61
N PRO A 692 17.51 -26.01 -11.59
CA PRO A 692 17.08 -26.70 -12.79
C PRO A 692 15.59 -26.40 -13.06
N ALA A 693 15.26 -25.40 -13.90
CA ALA A 693 14.12 -25.44 -14.86
C ALA A 693 13.90 -24.14 -15.69
N HIS A 694 13.33 -24.37 -16.89
CA HIS A 694 12.69 -23.47 -17.88
C HIS A 694 13.57 -22.64 -18.84
N LEU A 695 14.00 -23.30 -19.92
CA LEU A 695 14.55 -22.68 -21.13
C LEU A 695 13.76 -21.48 -21.69
N PRO A 696 12.42 -21.44 -21.66
CA PRO A 696 11.65 -20.31 -22.18
C PRO A 696 11.89 -18.99 -21.43
N VAL A 697 12.24 -19.07 -20.13
CA VAL A 697 12.55 -17.88 -19.31
C VAL A 697 13.90 -17.30 -19.72
N LEU A 698 14.90 -18.16 -19.86
CA LEU A 698 16.22 -17.77 -20.37
C LEU A 698 16.10 -17.22 -21.79
N ALA A 699 15.33 -17.87 -22.67
CA ALA A 699 15.11 -17.40 -24.03
C ALA A 699 14.46 -16.01 -24.10
N ARG A 700 13.47 -15.73 -23.24
CA ARG A 700 12.85 -14.39 -23.15
C ARG A 700 13.80 -13.32 -22.61
N ALA A 701 14.64 -13.68 -21.63
CA ALA A 701 15.65 -12.76 -21.11
C ALA A 701 16.70 -12.42 -22.19
N VAL A 702 17.15 -13.44 -22.93
CA VAL A 702 18.09 -13.29 -24.05
C VAL A 702 17.47 -12.49 -25.20
N GLU A 703 16.20 -12.73 -25.54
CA GLU A 703 15.46 -11.99 -26.57
C GLU A 703 15.29 -10.51 -26.19
N ARG A 704 14.86 -10.23 -24.95
CA ARG A 704 14.73 -8.84 -24.45
C ARG A 704 16.09 -8.11 -24.46
N ALA A 705 17.15 -8.80 -24.06
CA ALA A 705 18.50 -8.24 -24.07
C ALA A 705 18.98 -7.94 -25.49
N ASP A 706 18.75 -8.85 -26.44
CA ASP A 706 19.11 -8.67 -27.86
C ASP A 706 18.32 -7.51 -28.50
N GLU A 707 17.02 -7.42 -28.23
CA GLU A 707 16.19 -6.28 -28.67
C GLU A 707 16.68 -4.94 -28.11
N SER A 708 17.04 -4.92 -26.82
CA SER A 708 17.54 -3.70 -26.17
C SER A 708 18.88 -3.27 -26.75
N LEU A 709 19.77 -4.23 -27.04
CA LEU A 709 21.05 -3.98 -27.69
C LEU A 709 20.87 -3.47 -29.12
N ALA A 710 20.00 -4.11 -29.91
CA ALA A 710 19.72 -3.69 -31.28
C ALA A 710 19.13 -2.28 -31.34
N GLN A 711 18.22 -1.94 -30.42
CA GLN A 711 17.69 -0.57 -30.29
C GLN A 711 18.77 0.44 -29.91
N TRP A 712 19.71 0.06 -29.05
CA TRP A 712 20.82 0.93 -28.68
C TRP A 712 21.76 1.16 -29.86
N GLU A 713 22.11 0.11 -30.60
CA GLU A 713 22.94 0.19 -31.81
C GLU A 713 22.24 1.00 -32.92
N GLU A 714 20.92 0.83 -33.12
CA GLU A 714 20.14 1.59 -34.09
C GLU A 714 20.04 3.07 -33.72
N ARG A 715 19.85 3.40 -32.43
CA ARG A 715 19.84 4.80 -31.97
C ARG A 715 21.18 5.48 -32.20
N LEU A 716 22.29 4.78 -31.92
CA LEU A 716 23.64 5.28 -32.24
C LEU A 716 23.83 5.47 -33.75
N ALA A 717 23.20 4.64 -34.59
CA ALA A 717 23.22 4.81 -36.04
C ALA A 717 22.36 6.00 -36.52
N GLN A 718 21.39 6.45 -35.72
CA GLN A 718 20.48 7.57 -36.01
C GLN A 718 20.89 8.90 -35.35
N GLU A 719 22.06 8.98 -34.70
CA GLU A 719 22.64 10.21 -34.11
C GLU A 719 23.03 11.30 -35.16
N GLY A 720 22.23 11.46 -36.23
CA GLY A 720 22.46 12.41 -37.33
C GLY A 720 21.21 13.04 -37.98
N VAL A 721 20.00 12.89 -37.42
CA VAL A 721 18.80 13.59 -37.93
C VAL A 721 18.42 14.72 -36.98
N ALA A 722 18.66 15.97 -37.38
CA ALA A 722 18.63 17.12 -36.49
C ALA A 722 17.24 17.79 -36.34
N ALA A 723 16.31 17.67 -37.30
CA ALA A 723 15.03 18.40 -37.26
C ALA A 723 13.89 17.71 -38.04
N VAL A 724 12.65 17.88 -37.57
CA VAL A 724 11.41 17.38 -38.20
C VAL A 724 10.39 18.49 -38.29
N TRP A 725 9.69 18.61 -39.41
CA TRP A 725 8.56 19.53 -39.55
C TRP A 725 7.22 18.82 -39.44
N ILE A 726 6.30 19.43 -38.70
CA ILE A 726 4.89 19.03 -38.58
C ILE A 726 4.05 20.11 -39.25
N LEU A 727 3.39 19.76 -40.34
CA LEU A 727 2.47 20.65 -41.07
C LEU A 727 1.03 20.30 -40.73
N LEU A 728 0.30 21.27 -40.23
CA LEU A 728 -1.10 21.17 -39.86
C LEU A 728 -1.93 22.01 -40.82
N ARG A 729 -2.95 21.44 -41.45
CA ARG A 729 -3.91 22.18 -42.29
C ARG A 729 -5.33 21.73 -42.07
N ASN A 730 -6.28 22.65 -42.23
CA ASN A 730 -7.68 22.27 -42.25
C ASN A 730 -7.93 21.24 -43.38
N ALA A 731 -8.57 20.12 -43.04
CA ALA A 731 -8.86 19.08 -44.01
C ALA A 731 -10.18 19.32 -44.77
N ASP A 732 -11.07 20.19 -44.25
CA ASP A 732 -12.36 20.50 -44.86
C ASP A 732 -12.48 21.99 -45.20
N PRO A 733 -12.55 22.38 -46.49
CA PRO A 733 -12.71 23.78 -46.88
C PRO A 733 -14.04 24.40 -46.45
N LEU A 734 -15.09 23.59 -46.21
CA LEU A 734 -16.44 24.05 -45.88
C LEU A 734 -16.70 24.10 -44.37
N GLU A 735 -15.89 23.40 -43.57
CA GLU A 735 -15.95 23.42 -42.11
C GLU A 735 -14.63 23.92 -41.50
N PRO A 736 -14.53 25.21 -41.11
CA PRO A 736 -13.34 25.76 -40.46
C PRO A 736 -13.02 25.04 -39.14
N ALA A 737 -11.78 24.55 -39.01
CA ALA A 737 -11.29 23.81 -37.84
C ALA A 737 -10.24 24.59 -37.03
N ALA A 738 -10.36 25.92 -36.97
CA ALA A 738 -9.37 26.80 -36.32
C ALA A 738 -9.10 26.44 -34.85
N ASP A 739 -10.16 26.28 -34.03
CA ASP A 739 -10.04 25.84 -32.63
C ASP A 739 -9.27 24.50 -32.50
N TRP A 740 -9.48 23.58 -33.45
CA TRP A 740 -8.86 22.27 -33.41
C TRP A 740 -7.39 22.31 -33.85
N LEU A 741 -7.06 23.15 -34.83
CA LEU A 741 -5.67 23.44 -35.21
C LEU A 741 -4.89 24.01 -34.03
N GLU A 742 -5.47 24.94 -33.28
CA GLU A 742 -4.83 25.54 -32.09
C GLU A 742 -4.56 24.49 -31.00
N GLU A 743 -5.52 23.61 -30.72
CA GLU A 743 -5.36 22.54 -29.73
C GLU A 743 -4.28 21.51 -30.16
N LEU A 744 -4.16 21.20 -31.45
CA LEU A 744 -3.11 20.32 -31.97
C LEU A 744 -1.72 20.97 -31.92
N VAL A 745 -1.60 22.26 -32.25
CA VAL A 745 -0.35 23.03 -32.08
C VAL A 745 0.10 22.99 -30.61
N ALA A 746 -0.83 23.27 -29.69
CA ALA A 746 -0.55 23.23 -28.26
C ALA A 746 -0.15 21.83 -27.78
N MET A 747 -0.77 20.78 -28.33
CA MET A 747 -0.44 19.38 -28.03
C MET A 747 1.00 19.05 -28.43
N TYR A 748 1.44 19.37 -29.65
CA TYR A 748 2.80 19.08 -30.10
C TYR A 748 3.85 19.90 -29.35
N GLN A 749 3.53 21.15 -28.99
CA GLN A 749 4.40 21.97 -28.13
C GLN A 749 4.46 21.44 -26.69
N ALA A 750 3.35 20.94 -26.14
CA ALA A 750 3.33 20.30 -24.83
C ALA A 750 4.11 18.98 -24.84
N TRP A 751 3.96 18.18 -25.90
CA TRP A 751 4.72 16.95 -26.11
C TRP A 751 6.23 17.22 -26.23
N GLY A 752 6.62 18.19 -27.04
CA GLY A 752 8.01 18.64 -27.16
C GLY A 752 8.57 19.10 -25.82
N ARG A 753 7.87 19.98 -25.08
CA ARG A 753 8.26 20.42 -23.73
C ARG A 753 8.40 19.26 -22.74
N ARG A 754 7.50 18.27 -22.79
CA ARG A 754 7.51 17.10 -21.92
C ARG A 754 8.72 16.22 -22.18
N LEU A 755 9.07 16.00 -23.45
CA LEU A 755 10.26 15.25 -23.86
C LEU A 755 11.53 16.11 -23.92
N ARG A 756 11.43 17.39 -23.54
CA ARG A 756 12.50 18.41 -23.64
C ARG A 756 13.10 18.52 -25.05
N LEU A 757 12.31 18.24 -26.08
CA LEU A 757 12.63 18.52 -27.49
C LEU A 757 12.34 19.99 -27.78
N ALA A 758 13.17 20.63 -28.61
CA ALA A 758 12.93 21.99 -29.05
C ALA A 758 11.80 21.98 -30.09
N CYS A 759 10.59 22.34 -29.66
CA CYS A 759 9.41 22.42 -30.52
C CYS A 759 8.99 23.89 -30.65
N SER A 760 9.05 24.44 -31.86
CA SER A 760 8.71 25.83 -32.14
C SER A 760 7.70 25.93 -33.28
N LEU A 761 6.77 26.91 -33.20
CA LEU A 761 5.90 27.25 -34.32
C LEU A 761 6.69 28.16 -35.28
N VAL A 762 6.94 27.68 -36.50
CA VAL A 762 7.81 28.36 -37.48
C VAL A 762 7.01 29.21 -38.46
N ALA A 763 5.82 28.75 -38.84
CA ALA A 763 4.92 29.49 -39.71
C ALA A 763 3.46 29.18 -39.40
N TYR A 764 2.55 30.10 -39.73
CA TYR A 764 1.12 29.86 -39.74
C TYR A 764 0.44 30.73 -40.80
N GLY A 765 -0.77 30.33 -41.19
CA GLY A 765 -1.61 31.10 -42.10
C GLY A 765 -3.02 31.22 -41.56
N THR A 766 -3.68 32.32 -41.90
CA THR A 766 -5.06 32.61 -41.51
C THR A 766 -5.95 32.76 -42.73
N THR A 767 -7.25 32.54 -42.54
CA THR A 767 -8.30 32.82 -43.52
C THR A 767 -9.47 33.40 -42.75
N ASP A 768 -9.96 34.58 -43.15
CA ASP A 768 -10.98 35.35 -42.43
C ASP A 768 -10.66 35.52 -40.92
N ASP A 769 -9.43 35.94 -40.60
CA ASP A 769 -8.91 36.10 -39.22
C ASP A 769 -8.87 34.83 -38.34
N THR A 770 -9.07 33.65 -38.92
CA THR A 770 -8.99 32.35 -38.21
C THR A 770 -7.84 31.49 -38.68
N LEU A 771 -7.23 30.71 -37.78
CA LEU A 771 -6.08 29.84 -38.10
C LEU A 771 -6.49 28.75 -39.12
N SER A 772 -5.88 28.76 -40.31
CA SER A 772 -6.18 27.79 -41.37
C SER A 772 -5.07 26.74 -41.55
N ARG A 773 -3.84 27.06 -41.14
CA ARG A 773 -2.67 26.17 -41.19
C ARG A 773 -1.56 26.61 -40.23
N ALA A 774 -0.74 25.65 -39.80
CA ALA A 774 0.42 25.87 -38.92
C ALA A 774 1.57 24.91 -39.27
N ALA A 775 2.81 25.36 -39.13
CA ALA A 775 4.02 24.58 -39.32
C ALA A 775 4.86 24.63 -38.05
N LEU A 776 5.10 23.47 -37.43
CA LEU A 776 6.00 23.34 -36.28
C LEU A 776 7.31 22.68 -36.69
N GLU A 777 8.40 23.11 -36.09
CA GLU A 777 9.69 22.43 -36.16
C GLU A 777 10.00 21.81 -34.81
N VAL A 778 10.38 20.53 -34.85
CA VAL A 778 10.79 19.73 -33.68
C VAL A 778 12.21 19.28 -33.89
N GLU A 779 13.11 19.79 -33.07
CA GLU A 779 14.52 19.43 -33.03
C GLU A 779 14.83 18.62 -31.76
N GLY A 780 15.59 17.55 -31.94
CA GLY A 780 16.12 16.74 -30.86
C GLY A 780 16.18 15.23 -31.19
N PRO A 781 16.88 14.46 -30.36
CA PRO A 781 17.22 13.07 -30.65
C PRO A 781 15.96 12.22 -30.83
N GLY A 782 15.88 11.50 -31.96
CA GLY A 782 14.77 10.57 -32.24
C GLY A 782 13.42 11.23 -32.58
N ALA A 783 13.35 12.56 -32.74
CA ALA A 783 12.10 13.26 -33.07
C ALA A 783 11.44 12.71 -34.35
N GLY A 784 12.24 12.37 -35.37
CA GLY A 784 11.75 11.82 -36.64
C GLY A 784 11.06 10.47 -36.47
N PHE A 785 11.58 9.64 -35.58
CA PHE A 785 11.01 8.34 -35.27
C PHE A 785 9.69 8.47 -34.49
N TYR A 786 9.63 9.35 -33.48
CA TYR A 786 8.40 9.53 -32.70
C TYR A 786 7.25 10.11 -33.52
N LEU A 787 7.56 11.02 -34.45
CA LEU A 787 6.56 11.77 -35.20
C LEU A 787 6.16 11.09 -36.51
N SER A 788 6.92 10.13 -37.03
CA SER A 788 6.58 9.44 -38.29
C SER A 788 5.19 8.78 -38.27
N MET A 789 4.66 8.48 -37.08
CA MET A 789 3.33 7.92 -36.89
C MET A 789 2.20 8.95 -36.88
N GLU A 790 2.49 10.24 -36.84
CA GLU A 790 1.46 11.29 -36.76
C GLU A 790 0.94 11.73 -38.13
N GLN A 791 1.52 11.23 -39.23
CA GLN A 791 1.13 11.61 -40.57
C GLN A 791 -0.26 11.06 -40.94
N GLY A 792 -1.24 11.93 -41.21
CA GLY A 792 -2.60 11.62 -41.68
C GLY A 792 -3.69 12.53 -41.10
N ILE A 793 -4.96 12.07 -41.11
CA ILE A 793 -6.11 12.89 -40.65
C ILE A 793 -6.36 12.71 -39.15
N HIS A 794 -6.36 13.81 -38.40
CA HIS A 794 -6.72 13.90 -36.98
C HIS A 794 -8.14 14.44 -36.83
N ARG A 795 -9.05 13.64 -36.28
CA ARG A 795 -10.49 13.94 -36.18
C ARG A 795 -10.91 14.20 -34.74
N LEU A 796 -11.51 15.35 -34.47
CA LEU A 796 -12.16 15.68 -33.19
C LEU A 796 -13.68 15.58 -33.31
N HIS A 797 -14.34 14.82 -32.44
CA HIS A 797 -15.81 14.87 -32.32
C HIS A 797 -16.20 15.78 -31.15
N LYS A 798 -16.91 16.87 -31.46
CA LYS A 798 -17.36 17.90 -30.50
C LYS A 798 -18.87 18.10 -30.67
N GLY A 799 -19.65 17.35 -29.89
CA GLY A 799 -21.11 17.31 -30.04
C GLY A 799 -21.51 16.71 -31.38
N GLU A 800 -22.28 17.45 -32.18
CA GLU A 800 -22.70 17.06 -33.54
C GLU A 800 -21.69 17.44 -34.63
N ARG A 801 -20.59 18.14 -34.30
CA ARG A 801 -19.57 18.57 -35.26
C ARG A 801 -18.36 17.63 -35.28
N HIS A 802 -17.79 17.41 -36.46
CA HIS A 802 -16.60 16.59 -36.69
C HIS A 802 -15.47 17.40 -37.33
N LEU A 803 -14.61 17.99 -36.50
CA LEU A 803 -13.49 18.80 -36.98
C LEU A 803 -12.36 17.90 -37.47
N ARG A 804 -11.79 18.19 -38.65
CA ARG A 804 -10.74 17.38 -39.29
C ARG A 804 -9.54 18.24 -39.64
N VAL A 805 -8.37 17.85 -39.13
CA VAL A 805 -7.09 18.48 -39.45
C VAL A 805 -6.19 17.43 -40.07
N ARG A 806 -5.52 17.78 -41.16
CA ARG A 806 -4.48 16.95 -41.76
C ARG A 806 -3.13 17.33 -41.17
N VAL A 807 -2.38 16.30 -40.78
CA VAL A 807 -1.03 16.38 -40.24
C VAL A 807 -0.09 15.73 -41.25
N ASP A 808 0.91 16.45 -41.73
CA ASP A 808 1.99 15.89 -42.54
C ASP A 808 3.32 16.06 -41.79
N VAL A 809 4.17 15.02 -41.82
CA VAL A 809 5.43 14.97 -41.09
C VAL A 809 6.57 14.84 -42.08
N ILE A 810 7.48 15.81 -42.10
CA ILE A 810 8.58 15.90 -43.05
C ILE A 810 9.89 15.79 -42.27
N THR A 811 10.71 14.79 -42.61
CA THR A 811 12.03 14.62 -41.99
C THR A 811 13.06 15.46 -42.73
N ARG A 812 13.81 16.30 -42.02
CA ARG A 812 14.89 17.09 -42.62
C ARG A 812 16.14 16.22 -42.74
N GLY A 813 16.39 15.70 -43.94
CA GLY A 813 17.64 15.04 -44.26
C GLY A 813 18.81 16.01 -44.16
N ASP A 814 19.95 15.52 -43.68
CA ASP A 814 21.14 16.32 -43.41
C ASP A 814 21.83 16.77 -44.73
N LYS A 815 21.26 17.80 -45.38
CA LYS A 815 21.91 18.56 -46.46
C LYS A 815 21.44 20.02 -46.47
N GLN A 816 22.07 20.84 -45.63
CA GLN A 816 22.93 21.95 -46.09
C GLN A 816 23.36 22.80 -44.89
N SER A 817 24.67 22.80 -44.64
CA SER A 817 25.37 23.86 -43.92
C SER A 817 25.04 25.21 -44.57
N ALA A 818 24.42 26.14 -43.82
CA ALA A 818 24.70 27.57 -43.98
C ALA A 818 24.17 28.41 -42.79
N SER A 819 25.10 28.74 -41.90
CA SER A 819 25.10 29.92 -41.01
C SER A 819 24.12 29.98 -39.84
N ARG A 820 24.68 29.88 -38.62
CA ARG A 820 24.19 30.58 -37.43
C ARG A 820 23.96 32.06 -37.80
N ARG A 821 22.72 32.48 -38.05
CA ARG A 821 22.36 33.91 -38.04
C ARG A 821 21.79 34.26 -36.68
N ARG A 822 22.47 35.17 -35.99
CA ARG A 822 22.04 35.80 -34.73
C ARG A 822 20.64 36.38 -34.91
N THR A 823 19.65 35.84 -34.19
CA THR A 823 18.36 36.49 -34.01
C THR A 823 18.51 37.60 -32.96
N THR A 824 18.10 38.82 -33.32
CA THR A 824 18.08 39.97 -32.39
C THR A 824 16.64 40.14 -31.90
N PRO A 825 16.36 40.20 -30.58
CA PRO A 825 14.99 40.29 -30.09
C PRO A 825 14.44 41.71 -30.29
N VAL A 826 13.27 41.83 -30.92
CA VAL A 826 12.56 43.12 -31.10
C VAL A 826 11.30 43.15 -30.21
N LYS A 827 11.05 44.31 -29.61
CA LYS A 827 10.08 44.56 -28.53
C LYS A 827 8.60 44.38 -28.94
N HIS A 828 7.89 43.75 -28.00
CA HIS A 828 6.47 43.40 -27.87
C HIS A 828 5.38 44.39 -28.36
N ARG A 829 4.32 43.80 -28.95
CA ARG A 829 2.89 44.10 -28.69
C ARG A 829 2.07 42.79 -28.71
N ILE A 830 1.00 42.74 -27.90
CA ILE A 830 0.16 41.56 -27.65
C ILE A 830 -0.85 41.38 -28.80
N GLY A 831 -0.75 40.27 -29.53
CA GLY A 831 -1.75 39.80 -30.51
C GLY A 831 -2.66 38.70 -29.95
N LEU A 832 -3.65 38.27 -30.75
CA LEU A 832 -4.84 37.49 -30.38
C LEU A 832 -4.61 36.15 -29.63
N LEU A 833 -3.37 35.64 -29.58
CA LEU A 833 -2.98 34.42 -28.85
C LEU A 833 -1.98 34.65 -27.70
N GLY A 834 -1.75 35.90 -27.30
CA GLY A 834 -0.80 36.23 -26.22
C GLY A 834 0.69 36.05 -26.59
N LEU A 835 1.01 35.86 -27.87
CA LEU A 835 2.37 35.70 -28.38
C LEU A 835 2.85 36.95 -29.14
N PRO A 836 4.16 37.32 -29.08
CA PRO A 836 4.70 38.50 -29.76
C PRO A 836 5.04 38.22 -31.24
N ILE A 837 4.41 38.91 -32.19
CA ILE A 837 4.68 38.77 -33.65
C ILE A 837 4.49 40.12 -34.37
N SER A 838 5.36 40.47 -35.34
CA SER A 838 5.11 41.57 -36.30
C SER A 838 5.77 41.39 -37.69
N CYS A 839 5.06 41.89 -38.71
CA CYS A 839 5.45 42.34 -40.09
C CYS A 839 5.00 41.51 -41.31
N SER A 840 4.69 42.24 -42.39
CA SER A 840 3.78 41.96 -43.51
C SER A 840 4.45 41.97 -44.90
N GLY A 841 3.84 41.29 -45.88
CA GLY A 841 4.17 41.40 -47.31
C GLY A 841 3.15 40.69 -48.23
N ARG A 842 2.74 41.34 -49.32
CA ARG A 842 1.70 40.90 -50.28
C ARG A 842 2.33 40.54 -51.63
N ILE A 843 1.98 39.39 -52.21
CA ILE A 843 2.32 39.03 -53.59
C ILE A 843 1.03 38.65 -54.32
N GLU A 844 0.74 39.34 -55.42
CA GLU A 844 -0.39 39.04 -56.30
C GLU A 844 0.07 38.14 -57.46
N ARG A 845 -0.73 37.10 -57.74
CA ARG A 845 -0.76 36.44 -59.05
C ARG A 845 -2.21 36.36 -59.52
N GLU A 846 -2.40 36.67 -60.79
CA GLU A 846 -3.69 36.79 -61.44
C GLU A 846 -4.42 35.44 -61.54
N GLU A 847 -5.74 35.53 -61.32
CA GLU A 847 -6.80 34.55 -61.59
C GLU A 847 -7.06 33.44 -60.54
N ARG A 848 -8.00 33.79 -59.64
CA ARG A 848 -8.91 32.92 -58.86
C ARG A 848 -8.28 31.89 -57.91
N ALA A 849 -7.72 32.37 -56.81
CA ALA A 849 -7.70 31.68 -55.51
C ALA A 849 -7.65 32.73 -54.38
N PRO A 850 -8.18 32.47 -53.17
CA PRO A 850 -7.99 33.37 -52.03
C PRO A 850 -6.49 33.55 -51.77
N ALA A 851 -6.05 34.80 -51.67
CA ALA A 851 -4.67 35.12 -51.36
C ALA A 851 -4.29 34.58 -49.97
N LEU A 852 -3.22 33.81 -49.92
CA LEU A 852 -2.75 33.12 -48.72
C LEU A 852 -1.61 33.93 -48.11
N GLU A 853 -1.87 34.59 -46.97
CA GLU A 853 -0.82 35.28 -46.21
C GLU A 853 0.01 34.26 -45.40
N PHE A 854 1.32 34.41 -45.44
CA PHE A 854 2.27 33.63 -44.65
C PHE A 854 3.13 34.60 -43.84
N PHE A 855 3.26 34.34 -42.53
CA PHE A 855 4.07 35.14 -41.62
C PHE A 855 5.25 34.29 -41.13
N ALA A 856 6.48 34.78 -41.34
CA ALA A 856 7.70 34.15 -40.84
C ALA A 856 8.70 35.20 -40.35
N THR A 857 9.55 34.79 -39.42
CA THR A 857 10.64 35.61 -38.85
C THR A 857 11.85 35.73 -39.78
N ASP A 858 11.97 34.83 -40.77
CA ASP A 858 13.05 34.81 -41.76
C ASP A 858 12.45 34.57 -43.17
N ARG A 859 12.64 35.55 -44.06
CA ARG A 859 12.10 35.54 -45.43
C ARG A 859 12.78 34.49 -46.31
N ASP A 860 14.07 34.29 -46.15
CA ASP A 860 14.84 33.34 -46.96
C ASP A 860 14.47 31.90 -46.55
N ALA A 861 14.26 31.68 -45.25
CA ALA A 861 13.74 30.42 -44.73
C ALA A 861 12.31 30.16 -45.24
N LEU A 862 11.43 31.17 -45.22
CA LEU A 862 10.05 31.03 -45.71
C LEU A 862 9.97 30.73 -47.21
N GLU A 863 10.76 31.39 -48.05
CA GLU A 863 10.79 31.10 -49.50
C GLU A 863 11.33 29.68 -49.78
N LEU A 864 12.34 29.23 -49.03
CA LEU A 864 12.84 27.84 -49.12
C LEU A 864 11.77 26.84 -48.68
N LEU A 865 11.12 27.11 -47.55
CA LEU A 865 10.09 26.27 -46.92
C LEU A 865 8.86 26.17 -47.82
N LEU A 866 8.44 27.26 -48.45
CA LEU A 866 7.34 27.30 -49.42
C LEU A 866 7.69 26.54 -50.70
N SER A 867 8.93 26.65 -51.20
CA SER A 867 9.34 25.91 -52.41
C SER A 867 9.56 24.41 -52.15
N ASP A 868 9.98 24.03 -50.94
CA ASP A 868 10.09 22.63 -50.53
C ASP A 868 8.70 22.06 -50.20
N LEU A 869 7.79 22.85 -49.61
CA LEU A 869 6.39 22.46 -49.40
C LEU A 869 5.67 22.26 -50.74
N ASP A 870 5.72 23.20 -51.67
CA ASP A 870 5.01 23.08 -52.96
C ASP A 870 5.50 21.85 -53.74
N ARG A 871 6.81 21.57 -53.68
CA ARG A 871 7.43 20.41 -54.34
C ARG A 871 7.07 19.08 -53.69
N GLU A 872 6.97 19.02 -52.35
CA GLU A 872 6.53 17.82 -51.61
C GLU A 872 5.01 17.64 -51.65
N LEU A 873 4.23 18.72 -51.62
CA LEU A 873 2.76 18.71 -51.69
C LEU A 873 2.24 18.19 -53.03
N ASP A 874 2.91 18.48 -54.14
CA ASP A 874 2.60 17.90 -55.45
C ASP A 874 2.93 16.40 -55.54
N CYS A 875 3.78 15.88 -54.64
CA CYS A 875 4.25 14.49 -54.63
C CYS A 875 3.52 13.58 -53.63
N LEU A 876 2.81 14.14 -52.65
CA LEU A 876 2.17 13.38 -51.57
C LEU A 876 0.74 13.00 -51.93
N GLY A 877 0.56 11.75 -52.38
CA GLY A 877 -0.75 11.15 -52.64
C GLY A 877 -1.76 11.29 -51.49
N GLU A 878 -3.05 11.24 -51.84
CA GLU A 878 -4.18 11.38 -50.93
C GLU A 878 -4.30 10.21 -49.94
N ALA A 879 -3.55 10.23 -48.84
CA ALA A 879 -3.85 9.39 -47.68
C ALA A 879 -5.15 9.91 -47.00
N SER A 880 -6.28 9.27 -47.30
CA SER A 880 -7.61 9.65 -46.78
C SER A 880 -7.95 9.04 -45.41
N ALA A 881 -7.07 8.23 -44.84
CA ALA A 881 -7.33 7.48 -43.61
C ALA A 881 -7.25 8.37 -42.36
N THR A 882 -8.22 8.21 -41.46
CA THR A 882 -8.18 8.83 -40.13
C THR A 882 -7.14 8.11 -39.28
N VAL A 883 -6.14 8.86 -38.84
CA VAL A 883 -4.97 8.38 -38.11
C VAL A 883 -5.16 8.50 -36.61
N ARG A 884 -5.93 9.49 -36.16
CA ARG A 884 -6.32 9.63 -34.76
C ARG A 884 -7.73 10.19 -34.64
N SER A 885 -8.46 9.67 -33.67
CA SER A 885 -9.79 10.14 -33.31
C SER A 885 -9.80 10.62 -31.87
N TYR A 886 -10.41 11.78 -31.64
CA TYR A 886 -10.42 12.46 -30.36
C TYR A 886 -11.87 12.78 -29.96
N GLY A 887 -12.26 12.38 -28.76
CA GLY A 887 -13.55 12.73 -28.17
C GLY A 887 -14.74 12.00 -28.81
N GLN A 888 -15.40 11.14 -28.04
CA GLN A 888 -16.80 10.71 -28.18
C GLN A 888 -17.14 9.98 -26.87
N ALA A 889 -18.26 10.30 -26.21
CA ALA A 889 -18.79 9.52 -25.06
C ALA A 889 -17.75 9.06 -24.00
N GLY A 890 -16.87 9.95 -23.53
CA GLY A 890 -15.88 9.62 -22.48
C GLY A 890 -14.64 8.84 -22.96
N VAL A 891 -14.51 8.56 -24.26
CA VAL A 891 -13.26 8.06 -24.85
C VAL A 891 -12.34 9.26 -25.08
N GLY A 892 -11.12 9.23 -24.56
CA GLY A 892 -10.11 10.25 -24.83
C GLY A 892 -9.56 10.14 -26.26
N GLY A 893 -8.24 10.04 -26.44
CA GLY A 893 -7.67 9.84 -27.77
C GLY A 893 -7.63 8.35 -28.13
N ARG A 894 -7.90 8.01 -29.38
CA ARG A 894 -7.75 6.65 -29.93
C ARG A 894 -6.95 6.70 -31.22
N ASP A 895 -6.00 5.78 -31.36
CA ASP A 895 -5.35 5.50 -32.64
C ASP A 895 -6.04 4.29 -33.30
N PRO A 896 -6.85 4.48 -34.35
CA PRO A 896 -7.53 3.39 -35.07
C PRO A 896 -6.58 2.39 -35.74
N ARG A 897 -5.28 2.69 -35.90
CA ARG A 897 -4.31 1.78 -36.52
C ARG A 897 -3.73 0.79 -35.51
N THR A 898 -3.57 1.20 -34.25
CA THR A 898 -2.94 0.38 -33.19
C THR A 898 -3.92 -0.08 -32.12
N GLY A 899 -5.15 0.46 -32.10
CA GLY A 899 -6.13 0.20 -31.04
C GLY A 899 -5.82 0.89 -29.71
N ALA A 900 -4.69 1.57 -29.59
CA ALA A 900 -4.29 2.27 -28.37
C ALA A 900 -5.27 3.39 -28.01
N THR A 901 -5.62 3.50 -26.73
CA THR A 901 -6.55 4.50 -26.22
C THR A 901 -6.01 5.22 -25.00
N VAL A 902 -6.42 6.48 -24.83
CA VAL A 902 -6.19 7.28 -23.62
C VAL A 902 -7.55 7.62 -23.03
N ALA A 903 -7.71 7.45 -21.73
CA ALA A 903 -9.00 7.58 -21.05
C ALA A 903 -9.57 9.00 -21.04
N ARG A 904 -8.73 10.04 -21.07
CA ARG A 904 -9.16 11.45 -21.03
C ARG A 904 -8.60 12.24 -22.19
N TYR A 905 -9.48 12.90 -22.94
CA TYR A 905 -9.12 13.79 -24.05
C TYR A 905 -8.08 14.85 -23.65
N LYS A 906 -8.27 15.48 -22.48
CA LYS A 906 -7.36 16.49 -21.93
C LYS A 906 -5.95 15.98 -21.63
N ASP A 907 -5.78 14.68 -21.37
CA ASP A 907 -4.47 14.11 -21.07
C ASP A 907 -3.63 13.95 -22.35
N VAL A 908 -4.29 13.66 -23.48
CA VAL A 908 -3.66 13.61 -24.80
C VAL A 908 -3.21 15.01 -25.23
N LEU A 909 -4.07 16.02 -25.06
CA LEU A 909 -3.74 17.42 -25.37
C LEU A 909 -2.61 18.00 -24.51
N LYS A 910 -2.31 17.41 -23.35
CA LYS A 910 -1.13 17.73 -22.54
C LYS A 910 0.17 17.08 -23.06
N GLY A 911 0.12 16.42 -24.22
CA GLY A 911 1.29 15.80 -24.86
C GLY A 911 1.62 14.40 -24.36
N ARG A 912 0.69 13.66 -23.72
CA ARG A 912 0.89 12.25 -23.32
C ARG A 912 0.63 11.32 -24.51
N LEU A 913 1.63 11.12 -25.35
CA LEU A 913 1.56 10.25 -26.54
C LEU A 913 2.01 8.80 -26.27
N ASP A 914 2.55 8.49 -25.09
CA ASP A 914 3.20 7.20 -24.78
C ASP A 914 2.33 5.97 -25.04
N PRO A 915 1.02 5.94 -24.69
CA PRO A 915 0.17 4.79 -24.97
C PRO A 915 0.02 4.49 -26.47
N PHE A 916 0.11 5.51 -27.32
CA PHE A 916 0.05 5.35 -28.78
C PHE A 916 1.39 4.84 -29.35
N LEU A 917 2.51 5.30 -28.78
CA LEU A 917 3.85 4.82 -29.14
C LEU A 917 4.02 3.35 -28.77
N ASP A 918 3.58 2.96 -27.58
CA ASP A 918 3.63 1.56 -27.11
C ASP A 918 2.77 0.63 -27.98
N GLY A 919 1.57 1.08 -28.39
CA GLY A 919 0.72 0.36 -29.33
C GLY A 919 1.34 0.21 -30.73
N TRP A 920 2.03 1.24 -31.21
CA TRP A 920 2.78 1.15 -32.47
C TRP A 920 3.93 0.15 -32.39
N HIS A 921 4.64 0.12 -31.26
CA HIS A 921 5.67 -0.87 -31.01
C HIS A 921 5.11 -2.29 -30.98
N ALA A 922 3.88 -2.51 -30.49
CA ALA A 922 3.20 -3.82 -30.57
C ALA A 922 2.87 -4.22 -32.01
N LEU A 923 2.33 -3.29 -32.81
CA LEU A 923 2.00 -3.53 -34.22
C LEU A 923 3.25 -3.88 -35.06
N LYS A 924 4.36 -3.15 -34.88
CA LYS A 924 5.64 -3.42 -35.57
C LYS A 924 6.24 -4.79 -35.24
N ARG A 925 5.89 -5.38 -34.08
CA ARG A 925 6.34 -6.72 -33.66
C ARG A 925 5.53 -7.85 -34.31
N GLY A 926 4.47 -7.54 -35.08
CA GLY A 926 3.59 -8.54 -35.69
C GLY A 926 2.69 -9.25 -34.67
N GLU A 927 2.51 -8.64 -33.49
CA GLU A 927 1.61 -9.14 -32.44
C GLU A 927 0.18 -8.63 -32.68
N ASP A 928 -0.42 -8.99 -33.82
CA ASP A 928 -1.85 -8.82 -34.04
C ASP A 928 -2.57 -10.15 -33.78
N THR A 929 -3.25 -10.22 -32.64
CA THR A 929 -4.61 -10.79 -32.64
C THR A 929 -5.54 -9.67 -32.22
N ILE A 930 -6.03 -8.96 -33.23
CA ILE A 930 -7.18 -8.05 -33.15
C ILE A 930 -8.43 -8.91 -33.28
N GLU A 931 -9.16 -9.07 -32.17
CA GLU A 931 -10.56 -8.63 -31.99
C GLU A 931 -10.90 -8.56 -30.50
#